data_AF-A0A9P6C1E5-F1
#
_entry.id   AF-A0A9P6C1E5-F1
#
_cell.length_a   1.000
_cell.length_b   1.000
_cell.length_c   1.000
_cell.angle_alpha   90.00
_cell.angle_beta   90.00
_cell.angle_gamma   90.00
#
_symmetry.space_group_name_H-M   'P 1'
#
loop_
_entity.id
_entity.type
_entity.pdbx_description
1 polymer ?
#
loop_
_entity_poly.entity_id
_entity_poly.type
_entity_poly.pdbx_seq_one_letter_code
_entity_poly.pdbx_strand_id
1 'polypeptide(L)'
;MPFFDSSQNTTITGGYFIDHSTNNNIPGQTGIDILFEVSNRDAAHDSSARDYDPRCLPGTREQHIEDIVYWAVPAAGADNPLPLLWMKGLAGVGKSAIAHTCAEKLKELGKLGATFFFSRNGRDKATEFIPTIVYQLSIKFPDYRVLVDHRIRNDRAILDKIMAVQFEALVVEPLQELEKAGKGIRKRITIIVDGLDECNSADDQRKIIKTIAAAARSGTTPFCWAFFSRPSPHIEGSFTRTDVTRITRTTVLPISNDANSDIELYLRDGFENILRDRNISAKSQWPSDNDIQTLVKSSNGLFIYAATALRVVARAGSLEEALRAVCATTFNDKRNSPFAELDAFYMLIMQRIPPDVLPTVLHSCMLLCGGGSFAGDSWTGVMFWGNMLTLSEIEFRAVCNHLSAVLHVYHHSDPLDFTQFGDTNRPFQRITPSTIKELRVHIRRQLGGSIHFYHKSFFDFLMDPTRSGPFCVISSPVVNAYYKHCLDVVLKYEESYSLRGSELSLAPDVPDSASSLSWPYTNELANSALKASVYDWAFGTCFRFFALLPIERQLLQRFGHVDFRKAYQNEAMVLTQDSDFMTSVRWHCCGYFKIIHSTQLFRAPRDKFRAQFNVAKFEAAIKRWKECRIIEPHYPNLTSWFKSLVPKKSQGNVISGLYRMGHGLKSVFWYWEINLKEEYYQEFQAVDLAEGERVYRDERFDLWPTKW
;
A
#
# COMPACT_ATOMS: atom_id res chain seq x y z
N MET A 1 -24.38 27.42 29.18
CA MET A 1 -24.13 28.87 29.46
C MET A 1 -23.82 29.05 30.93
N PRO A 2 -22.59 29.44 31.31
CA PRO A 2 -22.25 29.74 32.72
C PRO A 2 -22.63 31.18 33.14
N PHE A 3 -23.30 31.95 32.29
CA PHE A 3 -23.59 33.38 32.53
C PHE A 3 -24.80 33.66 33.43
N PHE A 4 -25.61 32.66 33.77
CA PHE A 4 -26.87 32.85 34.51
C PHE A 4 -26.97 32.04 35.82
N ASP A 5 -25.84 31.51 36.31
CA ASP A 5 -25.84 30.73 37.54
C ASP A 5 -26.26 31.64 38.70
N SER A 6 -27.41 31.31 39.31
CA SER A 6 -28.10 32.02 40.43
C SER A 6 -29.12 33.10 40.06
N SER A 7 -29.53 33.26 38.80
CA SER A 7 -30.64 34.16 38.46
C SER A 7 -32.02 33.51 38.72
N GLN A 8 -32.96 34.26 39.28
CA GLN A 8 -34.37 33.85 39.43
C GLN A 8 -35.29 34.95 38.87
N ASN A 9 -36.44 34.56 38.28
CA ASN A 9 -37.43 35.44 37.65
C ASN A 9 -36.95 36.22 36.39
N THR A 10 -36.04 35.66 35.60
CA THR A 10 -35.64 36.28 34.32
C THR A 10 -36.58 35.83 33.19
N THR A 11 -37.28 36.78 32.55
CA THR A 11 -38.02 36.52 31.31
C THR A 11 -37.32 37.24 30.16
N ILE A 12 -36.81 36.48 29.19
CA ILE A 12 -36.18 37.02 27.98
C ILE A 12 -37.15 36.79 26.81
N THR A 13 -37.70 37.86 26.27
CA THR A 13 -38.57 37.82 25.08
C THR A 13 -37.88 38.50 23.90
N GLY A 14 -37.64 37.73 22.84
CA GLY A 14 -37.02 38.19 21.60
C GLY A 14 -35.48 38.11 21.62
N GLY A 15 -34.93 37.06 21.01
CA GLY A 15 -33.49 36.86 20.81
C GLY A 15 -33.18 35.51 20.14
N TYR A 16 -32.19 35.47 19.25
CA TYR A 16 -31.68 34.23 18.65
C TYR A 16 -30.57 33.68 19.57
N PHE A 17 -30.81 32.54 20.21
CA PHE A 17 -29.82 31.88 21.05
C PHE A 17 -29.00 30.91 20.21
N ILE A 18 -27.71 31.18 20.03
CA ILE A 18 -26.76 30.24 19.41
C ILE A 18 -26.01 29.54 20.54
N ASP A 19 -26.24 28.24 20.68
CA ASP A 19 -25.52 27.39 21.62
C ASP A 19 -24.14 27.03 21.08
N HIS A 20 -23.09 27.50 21.76
CA HIS A 20 -21.71 27.06 21.55
C HIS A 20 -21.34 25.99 22.58
N SER A 21 -22.08 24.89 22.63
CA SER A 21 -21.58 23.67 23.27
C SER A 21 -20.42 23.16 22.41
N THR A 22 -19.22 23.14 22.98
CA THR A 22 -17.98 22.67 22.34
C THR A 22 -18.07 21.19 21.99
N ASN A 23 -18.61 20.88 20.81
CA ASN A 23 -18.20 19.73 20.03
C ASN A 23 -17.14 20.21 19.05
N ASN A 24 -16.07 19.43 18.86
CA ASN A 24 -14.95 19.65 17.94
C ASN A 24 -15.36 19.63 16.44
N ASN A 25 -16.56 20.11 16.11
CA ASN A 25 -17.01 20.29 14.74
C ASN A 25 -16.43 21.60 14.20
N ILE A 26 -15.49 21.48 13.27
CA ILE A 26 -15.17 22.56 12.34
C ILE A 26 -16.51 23.04 11.74
N PRO A 27 -16.91 24.32 11.91
CA PRO A 27 -18.20 24.79 11.43
C PRO A 27 -18.31 24.59 9.92
N GLY A 28 -19.24 23.72 9.48
CA GLY A 28 -19.59 23.55 8.06
C GLY A 28 -19.20 22.24 7.37
N GLN A 29 -18.42 21.35 8.00
CA GLN A 29 -18.05 20.06 7.38
C GLN A 29 -19.18 19.03 7.53
N THR A 30 -19.68 18.47 6.43
CA THR A 30 -20.72 17.43 6.45
C THR A 30 -20.14 16.06 6.79
N GLY A 31 -20.97 15.11 7.23
CA GLY A 31 -20.53 13.73 7.46
C GLY A 31 -20.04 13.06 6.18
N ILE A 32 -20.59 13.48 5.04
CA ILE A 32 -20.15 12.99 3.73
C ILE A 32 -18.78 13.56 3.34
N ASP A 33 -18.43 14.79 3.73
CA ASP A 33 -17.09 15.33 3.46
C ASP A 33 -16.03 14.55 4.25
N ILE A 34 -16.33 14.20 5.51
CA ILE A 34 -15.46 13.34 6.32
C ILE A 34 -15.32 11.95 5.68
N LEU A 35 -16.43 11.37 5.21
CA LEU A 35 -16.42 10.08 4.51
C LEU A 35 -15.59 10.13 3.23
N PHE A 36 -15.65 11.24 2.49
CA PHE A 36 -14.90 11.46 1.26
C PHE A 36 -13.39 11.44 1.53
N GLU A 37 -12.93 12.04 2.63
CA GLU A 37 -11.51 12.11 3.00
C GLU A 37 -10.88 10.74 3.25
N VAL A 38 -11.65 9.79 3.81
CA VAL A 38 -11.18 8.43 4.14
C VAL A 38 -11.46 7.40 3.04
N SER A 39 -12.18 7.79 1.98
CA SER A 39 -12.51 6.92 0.85
C SER A 39 -11.38 6.87 -0.19
N ASN A 40 -11.13 5.70 -0.76
CA ASN A 40 -10.19 5.53 -1.87
C ASN A 40 -10.94 5.62 -3.20
N ARG A 41 -11.01 6.83 -3.73
CA ARG A 41 -11.70 7.14 -4.99
C ARG A 41 -11.10 6.42 -6.20
N ASP A 42 -9.81 6.06 -6.13
CA ASP A 42 -9.11 5.37 -7.21
C ASP A 42 -9.56 3.93 -7.39
N ALA A 43 -10.30 3.37 -6.42
CA ALA A 43 -10.87 2.03 -6.49
C ALA A 43 -12.20 1.95 -7.27
N ALA A 44 -12.83 3.08 -7.59
CA ALA A 44 -14.04 3.12 -8.39
C ALA A 44 -13.74 2.85 -9.88
N HIS A 45 -14.64 2.14 -10.58
CA HIS A 45 -14.48 1.81 -12.01
C HIS A 45 -14.34 3.01 -12.94
N ASP A 46 -14.91 4.16 -12.58
CA ASP A 46 -14.89 5.39 -13.39
C ASP A 46 -13.87 6.43 -12.89
N SER A 47 -12.91 6.02 -12.05
CA SER A 47 -11.80 6.89 -11.65
C SER A 47 -10.78 7.07 -12.78
N SER A 48 -10.23 8.28 -12.90
CA SER A 48 -9.10 8.58 -13.80
C SER A 48 -7.86 7.75 -13.49
N ALA A 49 -7.68 7.31 -12.24
CA ALA A 49 -6.60 6.39 -11.85
C ALA A 49 -6.71 5.00 -12.52
N ARG A 50 -7.83 4.74 -13.22
CA ARG A 50 -8.13 3.49 -13.91
C ARG A 50 -8.28 3.66 -15.42
N ASP A 51 -7.93 4.84 -15.95
CA ASP A 51 -8.09 5.12 -17.39
C ASP A 51 -7.33 4.11 -18.27
N TYR A 52 -6.18 3.62 -17.76
CA TYR A 52 -5.32 2.62 -18.39
C TYR A 52 -5.53 1.19 -17.89
N ASP A 53 -6.48 0.95 -16.98
CA ASP A 53 -6.81 -0.40 -16.52
C ASP A 53 -7.51 -1.17 -17.65
N PRO A 54 -7.35 -2.51 -17.71
CA PRO A 54 -7.84 -3.28 -18.84
C PRO A 54 -9.37 -3.32 -18.88
N ARG A 55 -9.93 -3.16 -20.08
CA ARG A 55 -11.33 -3.46 -20.45
C ARG A 55 -11.34 -4.63 -21.43
N CYS A 56 -12.44 -5.39 -21.49
CA CYS A 56 -12.59 -6.38 -22.56
C CYS A 56 -12.72 -5.66 -23.91
N LEU A 57 -11.95 -6.11 -24.90
CA LEU A 57 -12.15 -5.70 -26.29
C LEU A 57 -13.53 -6.19 -26.75
N PRO A 58 -14.33 -5.39 -27.48
CA PRO A 58 -15.59 -5.86 -28.06
C PRO A 58 -15.39 -7.17 -28.86
N GLY A 59 -16.31 -8.12 -28.73
CA GLY A 59 -16.16 -9.46 -29.32
C GLY A 59 -15.32 -10.44 -28.49
N THR A 60 -14.73 -10.04 -27.36
CA THR A 60 -13.99 -10.94 -26.47
C THR A 60 -14.75 -11.20 -25.17
N ARG A 61 -14.63 -12.42 -24.62
CA ARG A 61 -15.20 -12.82 -23.32
C ARG A 61 -16.72 -12.58 -23.18
N GLU A 62 -17.45 -12.47 -24.29
CA GLU A 62 -18.86 -12.05 -24.32
C GLU A 62 -19.74 -12.95 -23.46
N GLN A 63 -19.60 -14.27 -23.58
CA GLN A 63 -20.38 -15.23 -22.78
C GLN A 63 -20.22 -14.99 -21.28
N HIS A 64 -19.00 -14.73 -20.78
CA HIS A 64 -18.78 -14.48 -19.36
C HIS A 64 -19.39 -13.16 -18.91
N ILE A 65 -19.32 -12.13 -19.74
CA ILE A 65 -19.92 -10.82 -19.48
C ILE A 65 -21.45 -10.97 -19.41
N GLU A 66 -22.05 -11.65 -20.37
CA GLU A 66 -23.49 -11.91 -20.42
C GLU A 66 -23.97 -12.74 -19.22
N ASP A 67 -23.24 -13.79 -18.85
CA ASP A 67 -23.57 -14.63 -17.69
C ASP A 67 -23.61 -13.82 -16.38
N ILE A 68 -22.68 -12.88 -16.20
CA ILE A 68 -22.60 -12.01 -15.02
C ILE A 68 -23.73 -10.98 -15.05
N VAL A 69 -23.97 -10.34 -16.20
CA VAL A 69 -25.06 -9.35 -16.34
C VAL A 69 -26.42 -10.02 -16.12
N TYR A 70 -26.65 -11.20 -16.69
CA TYR A 70 -27.84 -12.00 -16.46
C TYR A 70 -27.97 -12.42 -14.99
N TRP A 71 -26.88 -12.88 -14.36
CA TRP A 71 -26.88 -13.17 -12.94
C TRP A 71 -27.27 -11.94 -12.11
N ALA A 72 -26.80 -10.74 -12.46
CA ALA A 72 -27.06 -9.49 -11.76
C ALA A 72 -28.49 -8.97 -11.97
N VAL A 73 -29.03 -9.16 -13.17
CA VAL A 73 -30.35 -8.66 -13.62
C VAL A 73 -31.20 -9.82 -14.14
N PRO A 74 -31.62 -10.75 -13.27
CA PRO A 74 -32.38 -11.91 -13.70
C PRO A 74 -33.78 -11.49 -14.18
N ALA A 75 -34.33 -12.27 -15.12
CA ALA A 75 -35.66 -12.03 -15.67
C ALA A 75 -36.74 -12.09 -14.57
N ALA A 76 -37.85 -11.37 -14.80
CA ALA A 76 -39.00 -11.42 -13.90
C ALA A 76 -39.51 -12.86 -13.77
N GLY A 77 -39.59 -13.38 -12.54
CA GLY A 77 -39.99 -14.76 -12.25
C GLY A 77 -38.85 -15.77 -12.16
N ALA A 78 -37.59 -15.37 -12.27
CA ALA A 78 -36.46 -16.25 -11.94
C ALA A 78 -36.41 -16.55 -10.44
N ASP A 79 -36.35 -17.83 -10.08
CA ASP A 79 -36.31 -18.26 -8.67
C ASP A 79 -35.01 -17.82 -7.99
N ASN A 80 -35.17 -17.07 -6.90
CA ASN A 80 -34.19 -16.69 -5.88
C ASN A 80 -32.70 -16.64 -6.33
N PRO A 81 -32.30 -15.61 -7.11
CA PRO A 81 -30.93 -15.50 -7.62
C PRO A 81 -29.93 -15.38 -6.49
N LEU A 82 -28.90 -16.25 -6.49
CA LEU A 82 -27.86 -16.28 -5.45
C LEU A 82 -27.25 -14.88 -5.24
N PRO A 83 -27.15 -14.38 -4.00
CA PRO A 83 -26.72 -13.02 -3.73
C PRO A 83 -25.22 -12.80 -3.94
N LEU A 84 -24.41 -13.86 -3.96
CA LEU A 84 -22.98 -13.78 -4.22
C LEU A 84 -22.63 -14.45 -5.55
N LEU A 85 -21.69 -13.86 -6.28
CA LEU A 85 -20.97 -14.46 -7.38
C LEU A 85 -19.48 -14.38 -7.08
N TRP A 86 -18.75 -15.46 -7.32
CA TRP A 86 -17.30 -15.47 -7.22
C TRP A 86 -16.69 -16.04 -8.51
N MET A 87 -16.06 -15.17 -9.29
CA MET A 87 -15.26 -15.56 -10.45
C MET A 87 -13.80 -15.76 -10.01
N LYS A 88 -13.35 -17.02 -10.02
CA LYS A 88 -11.99 -17.39 -9.64
C LYS A 88 -11.17 -17.81 -10.85
N GLY A 89 -9.91 -17.39 -10.89
CA GLY A 89 -9.01 -17.73 -12.00
C GLY A 89 -7.60 -17.24 -11.74
N LEU A 90 -6.63 -17.83 -12.43
CA LEU A 90 -5.21 -17.49 -12.26
C LEU A 90 -4.88 -16.07 -12.73
N ALA A 91 -3.65 -15.63 -12.49
CA ALA A 91 -3.14 -14.35 -12.97
C ALA A 91 -3.28 -14.24 -14.49
N GLY A 92 -3.68 -13.07 -15.00
CA GLY A 92 -3.58 -12.77 -16.44
C GLY A 92 -4.62 -13.39 -17.36
N VAL A 93 -5.64 -14.09 -16.85
CA VAL A 93 -6.74 -14.67 -17.68
C VAL A 93 -7.82 -13.66 -18.08
N GLY A 94 -7.79 -12.42 -17.55
CA GLY A 94 -8.72 -11.34 -17.92
C GLY A 94 -9.86 -11.02 -16.93
N LYS A 95 -9.79 -11.51 -15.68
CA LYS A 95 -10.84 -11.25 -14.65
C LYS A 95 -11.15 -9.77 -14.45
N SER A 96 -10.14 -8.93 -14.25
CA SER A 96 -10.32 -7.49 -14.01
C SER A 96 -10.93 -6.78 -15.22
N ALA A 97 -10.62 -7.22 -16.44
CA ALA A 97 -11.21 -6.70 -17.67
C ALA A 97 -12.71 -7.03 -17.75
N ILE A 98 -13.08 -8.29 -17.45
CA ILE A 98 -14.48 -8.71 -17.37
C ILE A 98 -15.21 -7.93 -16.29
N ALA A 99 -14.63 -7.80 -15.09
CA ALA A 99 -15.21 -7.05 -13.98
C ALA A 99 -15.47 -5.59 -14.34
N HIS A 100 -14.52 -4.94 -15.02
CA HIS A 100 -14.66 -3.55 -15.50
C HIS A 100 -15.77 -3.41 -16.53
N THR A 101 -15.77 -4.23 -17.58
CA THR A 101 -16.79 -4.18 -18.63
C THR A 101 -18.19 -4.52 -18.08
N CYS A 102 -18.29 -5.43 -17.10
CA CYS A 102 -19.54 -5.69 -16.40
C CYS A 102 -20.00 -4.48 -15.58
N ALA A 103 -19.07 -3.76 -14.93
CA ALA A 103 -19.42 -2.55 -14.19
C ALA A 103 -20.02 -1.48 -15.12
N GLU A 104 -19.40 -1.23 -16.27
CA GLU A 104 -19.91 -0.28 -17.28
C GLU A 104 -21.31 -0.67 -17.76
N LYS A 105 -21.52 -1.92 -18.18
CA LYS A 105 -22.85 -2.42 -18.60
C LYS A 105 -23.90 -2.31 -17.48
N LEU A 106 -23.54 -2.64 -16.23
CA LEU A 106 -24.46 -2.55 -15.10
C LEU A 106 -24.76 -1.09 -14.70
N LYS A 107 -23.83 -0.16 -14.93
CA LYS A 107 -24.04 1.28 -14.75
C LYS A 107 -25.06 1.79 -15.76
N GLU A 108 -24.92 1.42 -17.04
CA GLU A 108 -25.89 1.74 -18.10
C GLU A 108 -27.29 1.22 -17.79
N LEU A 109 -27.40 0.01 -17.23
CA LEU A 109 -28.67 -0.58 -16.79
C LEU A 109 -29.23 0.04 -15.49
N GLY A 110 -28.50 0.97 -14.84
CA GLY A 110 -28.86 1.56 -13.55
C GLY A 110 -28.76 0.59 -12.36
N LYS A 111 -28.11 -0.57 -12.54
CA LYS A 111 -28.04 -1.67 -11.58
C LYS A 111 -26.73 -1.70 -10.77
N LEU A 112 -25.69 -0.99 -11.20
CA LEU A 112 -24.43 -0.87 -10.45
C LEU A 112 -24.55 0.06 -9.25
N GLY A 113 -24.34 -0.43 -8.03
CA GLY A 113 -24.35 0.36 -6.80
C GLY A 113 -23.00 0.99 -6.48
N ALA A 114 -21.97 0.17 -6.44
CA ALA A 114 -20.61 0.57 -6.13
C ALA A 114 -19.60 -0.42 -6.71
N THR A 115 -18.34 0.00 -6.76
CA THR A 115 -17.21 -0.81 -7.21
C THR A 115 -16.02 -0.63 -6.28
N PHE A 116 -15.24 -1.68 -6.09
CA PHE A 116 -13.92 -1.58 -5.46
C PHE A 116 -12.94 -2.50 -6.17
N PHE A 117 -11.96 -1.91 -6.85
CA PHE A 117 -10.92 -2.63 -7.56
C PHE A 117 -9.60 -2.55 -6.78
N PHE A 118 -9.35 -3.60 -6.01
CA PHE A 118 -8.13 -3.74 -5.25
C PHE A 118 -6.92 -3.79 -6.20
N SER A 119 -5.85 -3.13 -5.78
CA SER A 119 -4.59 -3.16 -6.51
C SER A 119 -3.42 -2.91 -5.56
N ARG A 120 -2.30 -3.60 -5.78
CA ARG A 120 -1.01 -3.27 -5.14
C ARG A 120 -0.51 -1.86 -5.45
N ASN A 121 -1.13 -1.18 -6.41
CA ASN A 121 -0.86 0.21 -6.78
C ASN A 121 -1.67 1.19 -5.91
N GLY A 122 -1.56 1.09 -4.59
CA GLY A 122 -2.18 2.05 -3.65
C GLY A 122 -3.67 1.82 -3.33
N ARG A 123 -4.22 0.66 -3.69
CA ARG A 123 -5.63 0.28 -3.44
C ARG A 123 -5.75 -1.06 -2.73
N ASP A 124 -4.79 -1.40 -1.87
CA ASP A 124 -4.69 -2.72 -1.23
C ASP A 124 -5.18 -2.74 0.23
N LYS A 125 -5.63 -1.59 0.76
CA LYS A 125 -6.03 -1.43 2.16
C LYS A 125 -7.50 -1.78 2.38
N ALA A 126 -7.75 -2.77 3.25
CA ALA A 126 -9.11 -3.16 3.62
C ALA A 126 -9.87 -2.10 4.42
N THR A 127 -9.16 -1.20 5.12
CA THR A 127 -9.76 -0.10 5.90
C THR A 127 -10.50 0.91 5.03
N GLU A 128 -10.10 1.05 3.77
CA GLU A 128 -10.72 1.97 2.81
C GLU A 128 -11.93 1.35 2.11
N PHE A 129 -12.13 0.03 2.23
CA PHE A 129 -13.15 -0.71 1.51
C PHE A 129 -14.58 -0.27 1.86
N ILE A 130 -14.98 -0.31 3.14
CA ILE A 130 -16.34 0.07 3.54
C ILE A 130 -16.62 1.56 3.31
N PRO A 131 -15.75 2.50 3.74
CA PRO A 131 -15.97 3.92 3.47
C PRO A 131 -16.20 4.22 1.99
N THR A 132 -15.41 3.61 1.11
CA THR A 132 -15.50 3.83 -0.35
C THR A 132 -16.82 3.30 -0.94
N ILE A 133 -17.31 2.15 -0.46
CA ILE A 133 -18.61 1.61 -0.89
C ILE A 133 -19.75 2.51 -0.38
N VAL A 134 -19.72 2.90 0.90
CA VAL A 134 -20.72 3.78 1.51
C VAL A 134 -20.78 5.13 0.79
N TYR A 135 -19.62 5.69 0.42
CA TYR A 135 -19.55 6.95 -0.31
C TYR A 135 -20.23 6.84 -1.68
N GLN A 136 -19.87 5.82 -2.49
CA GLN A 136 -20.49 5.58 -3.80
C GLN A 136 -22.02 5.39 -3.68
N LEU A 137 -22.48 4.63 -2.69
CA LEU A 137 -23.90 4.45 -2.43
C LEU A 137 -24.59 5.75 -2.02
N SER A 138 -23.92 6.60 -1.24
CA SER A 138 -24.41 7.92 -0.81
C SER A 138 -24.49 8.93 -1.97
N ILE A 139 -23.66 8.78 -3.00
CA ILE A 139 -23.82 9.56 -4.24
C ILE A 139 -25.02 9.06 -5.04
N LYS A 140 -25.24 7.74 -5.07
CA LYS A 140 -26.31 7.13 -5.86
C LYS A 140 -27.71 7.27 -5.25
N PHE A 141 -27.83 7.22 -3.92
CA PHE A 141 -29.12 7.15 -3.21
C PHE A 141 -29.28 8.33 -2.23
N PRO A 142 -30.05 9.38 -2.58
CA PRO A 142 -30.17 10.58 -1.76
C PRO A 142 -30.75 10.35 -0.35
N ASP A 143 -31.78 9.52 -0.19
CA ASP A 143 -32.34 9.24 1.14
C ASP A 143 -31.33 8.49 2.04
N TYR A 144 -30.53 7.58 1.47
CA TYR A 144 -29.45 6.88 2.18
C TYR A 144 -28.33 7.86 2.58
N ARG A 145 -27.98 8.79 1.69
CA ARG A 145 -26.99 9.85 1.96
C ARG A 145 -27.31 10.63 3.23
N VAL A 146 -28.57 11.01 3.43
CA VAL A 146 -29.00 11.80 4.60
C VAL A 146 -28.77 11.04 5.90
N LEU A 147 -29.08 9.74 5.92
CA LEU A 147 -28.88 8.89 7.10
C LEU A 147 -27.40 8.70 7.42
N VAL A 148 -26.59 8.40 6.41
CA VAL A 148 -25.13 8.24 6.56
C VAL A 148 -24.48 9.54 7.03
N ASP A 149 -24.85 10.67 6.43
CA ASP A 149 -24.37 12.00 6.82
C ASP A 149 -24.62 12.27 8.31
N HIS A 150 -25.85 12.03 8.77
CA HIS A 150 -26.21 12.23 10.16
C HIS A 150 -25.43 11.31 11.11
N ARG A 151 -25.29 10.03 10.75
CA ARG A 151 -24.57 9.03 11.55
C ARG A 151 -23.10 9.39 11.73
N ILE A 152 -22.42 9.80 10.66
CA ILE A 152 -21.00 10.19 10.73
C ILE A 152 -20.81 11.50 11.49
N ARG A 153 -21.73 12.48 11.32
CA ARG A 153 -21.68 13.72 12.11
C ARG A 153 -21.83 13.47 13.61
N ASN A 154 -22.65 12.49 14.00
CA ASN A 154 -22.89 12.16 15.40
C ASN A 154 -21.77 11.31 16.01
N ASP A 155 -21.19 10.38 15.24
CA ASP A 155 -20.10 9.50 15.68
C ASP A 155 -19.05 9.36 14.59
N ARG A 156 -18.08 10.29 14.55
CA ARG A 156 -16.96 10.25 13.59
C ARG A 156 -16.08 9.01 13.77
N ALA A 157 -15.94 8.52 15.00
CA ALA A 157 -15.11 7.37 15.34
C ALA A 157 -15.62 6.08 14.71
N ILE A 158 -16.85 6.06 14.16
CA ILE A 158 -17.36 4.94 13.35
C ILE A 158 -16.39 4.56 12.22
N LEU A 159 -15.72 5.55 11.60
CA LEU A 159 -14.79 5.35 10.49
C LEU A 159 -13.46 4.68 10.89
N ASP A 160 -13.22 4.53 12.21
CA ASP A 160 -12.07 3.81 12.76
C ASP A 160 -12.45 2.47 13.42
N LYS A 161 -13.76 2.17 13.49
CA LYS A 161 -14.23 0.90 14.06
C LYS A 161 -13.90 -0.29 13.17
N ILE A 162 -13.93 -1.48 13.77
CA ILE A 162 -13.76 -2.73 13.01
C ILE A 162 -14.79 -2.85 11.88
N MET A 163 -14.38 -3.45 10.77
CA MET A 163 -15.15 -3.56 9.52
C MET A 163 -16.60 -4.03 9.71
N ALA A 164 -16.84 -5.02 10.58
CA ALA A 164 -18.19 -5.53 10.81
C ALA A 164 -19.12 -4.46 11.43
N VAL A 165 -18.60 -3.64 12.34
CA VAL A 165 -19.36 -2.56 12.98
C VAL A 165 -19.59 -1.41 12.00
N GLN A 166 -18.59 -1.08 11.18
CA GLN A 166 -18.76 -0.12 10.09
C GLN A 166 -19.84 -0.56 9.11
N PHE A 167 -19.78 -1.81 8.65
CA PHE A 167 -20.74 -2.35 7.70
C PHE A 167 -22.16 -2.33 8.27
N GLU A 168 -22.34 -2.77 9.52
CA GLU A 168 -23.65 -2.76 10.16
C GLU A 168 -24.22 -1.33 10.25
N ALA A 169 -23.47 -0.41 10.86
CA ALA A 169 -23.97 0.92 11.18
C ALA A 169 -24.03 1.89 9.98
N LEU A 170 -23.23 1.66 8.92
CA LEU A 170 -23.22 2.52 7.73
C LEU A 170 -23.91 1.89 6.52
N VAL A 171 -24.04 0.57 6.44
CA VAL A 171 -24.69 -0.10 5.29
C VAL A 171 -26.02 -0.70 5.70
N VAL A 172 -26.03 -1.59 6.69
CA VAL A 172 -27.23 -2.38 7.04
C VAL A 172 -28.30 -1.53 7.70
N GLU A 173 -27.99 -0.86 8.80
CA GLU A 173 -28.97 -0.09 9.59
C GLU A 173 -29.64 1.03 8.77
N PRO A 174 -28.91 1.86 7.99
CA PRO A 174 -29.56 2.89 7.18
C PRO A 174 -30.51 2.30 6.13
N LEU A 175 -30.18 1.17 5.52
CA LEU A 175 -31.06 0.52 4.54
C LEU A 175 -32.32 -0.05 5.19
N GLN A 176 -32.20 -0.62 6.39
CA GLN A 176 -33.36 -1.08 7.15
C GLN A 176 -34.28 0.07 7.58
N GLU A 177 -33.71 1.22 7.96
CA GLU A 177 -34.49 2.43 8.26
C GLU A 177 -35.27 2.91 7.04
N LEU A 178 -34.64 2.93 5.87
CA LEU A 178 -35.31 3.28 4.62
C LEU A 178 -36.43 2.31 4.27
N GLU A 179 -36.19 1.00 4.44
CA GLU A 179 -37.22 -0.02 4.21
C GLU A 179 -38.43 0.20 5.13
N LYS A 180 -38.21 0.41 6.44
CA LYS A 180 -39.27 0.72 7.41
C LYS A 180 -40.02 2.02 7.07
N ALA A 181 -39.33 3.00 6.49
CA ALA A 181 -39.93 4.26 6.05
C ALA A 181 -40.63 4.16 4.67
N GLY A 182 -40.71 2.97 4.06
CA GLY A 182 -41.30 2.77 2.73
C GLY A 182 -40.47 3.34 1.57
N LYS A 183 -39.22 3.77 1.86
CA LYS A 183 -38.23 4.34 0.94
C LYS A 183 -37.11 3.35 0.58
N GLY A 184 -37.35 2.07 0.84
CA GLY A 184 -36.38 1.01 0.56
C GLY A 184 -35.99 0.91 -0.91
N ILE A 185 -34.77 0.42 -1.16
CA ILE A 185 -34.28 0.19 -2.51
C ILE A 185 -34.91 -1.10 -3.06
N ARG A 186 -35.99 -0.97 -3.82
CA ARG A 186 -36.78 -2.11 -4.34
C ARG A 186 -36.14 -2.90 -5.48
N LYS A 187 -35.00 -2.44 -5.99
CA LYS A 187 -34.28 -3.09 -7.09
C LYS A 187 -33.08 -3.83 -6.52
N ARG A 188 -32.78 -5.02 -7.05
CA ARG A 188 -31.48 -5.67 -6.82
C ARG A 188 -30.37 -4.78 -7.40
N ILE A 189 -29.39 -4.44 -6.57
CA ILE A 189 -28.27 -3.55 -6.90
C ILE A 189 -26.96 -4.34 -6.75
N THR A 190 -26.07 -4.23 -7.74
CA THR A 190 -24.83 -5.00 -7.78
C THR A 190 -23.64 -4.20 -7.25
N ILE A 191 -22.83 -4.82 -6.42
CA ILE A 191 -21.53 -4.29 -6.00
C ILE A 191 -20.44 -5.22 -6.54
N ILE A 192 -19.45 -4.66 -7.26
CA ILE A 192 -18.34 -5.43 -7.83
C ILE A 192 -17.08 -5.19 -6.99
N VAL A 193 -16.44 -6.29 -6.60
CA VAL A 193 -15.16 -6.31 -5.89
C VAL A 193 -14.16 -7.11 -6.70
N ASP A 194 -13.20 -6.42 -7.33
CA ASP A 194 -12.15 -7.05 -8.12
C ASP A 194 -10.81 -7.02 -7.40
N GLY A 195 -9.96 -8.00 -7.70
CA GLY A 195 -8.60 -8.07 -7.17
C GLY A 195 -8.53 -8.35 -5.68
N LEU A 196 -9.49 -9.04 -5.07
CA LEU A 196 -9.50 -9.26 -3.60
C LEU A 196 -8.19 -9.89 -3.09
N ASP A 197 -7.51 -10.71 -3.90
CA ASP A 197 -6.19 -11.28 -3.59
C ASP A 197 -5.03 -10.26 -3.56
N GLU A 198 -5.26 -9.05 -4.06
CA GLU A 198 -4.33 -7.92 -3.99
C GLU A 198 -4.45 -7.13 -2.70
N CYS A 199 -5.51 -7.33 -1.90
CA CYS A 199 -5.61 -6.75 -0.56
C CYS A 199 -4.43 -7.22 0.32
N ASN A 200 -3.88 -6.32 1.12
CA ASN A 200 -2.62 -6.50 1.83
C ASN A 200 -2.59 -7.63 2.87
N SER A 201 -3.75 -8.07 3.36
CA SER A 201 -3.87 -8.97 4.51
C SER A 201 -4.83 -10.13 4.24
N ALA A 202 -4.34 -11.36 4.39
CA ALA A 202 -5.16 -12.56 4.23
C ALA A 202 -6.32 -12.59 5.23
N ASP A 203 -6.13 -12.09 6.45
CA ASP A 203 -7.20 -12.00 7.45
C ASP A 203 -8.24 -10.97 7.07
N ASP A 204 -7.83 -9.83 6.51
CA ASP A 204 -8.79 -8.81 6.09
C ASP A 204 -9.58 -9.25 4.87
N GLN A 205 -8.96 -9.99 3.94
CA GLN A 205 -9.67 -10.67 2.85
C GLN A 205 -10.76 -11.63 3.38
N ARG A 206 -10.44 -12.45 4.41
CA ARG A 206 -11.44 -13.32 5.07
C ARG A 206 -12.55 -12.51 5.74
N LYS A 207 -12.22 -11.40 6.41
CA LYS A 207 -13.19 -10.53 7.09
C LYS A 207 -14.16 -9.88 6.10
N ILE A 208 -13.68 -9.44 4.94
CA ILE A 208 -14.51 -8.88 3.87
C ILE A 208 -15.55 -9.91 3.43
N ILE A 209 -15.12 -11.12 3.05
CA ILE A 209 -16.01 -12.19 2.59
C ILE A 209 -17.02 -12.56 3.68
N LYS A 210 -16.56 -12.75 4.92
CA LYS A 210 -17.42 -13.14 6.04
C LYS A 210 -18.49 -12.09 6.36
N THR A 211 -18.12 -10.81 6.37
CA THR A 211 -19.04 -9.70 6.68
C THR A 211 -20.13 -9.59 5.62
N ILE A 212 -19.73 -9.59 4.35
CA ILE A 212 -20.67 -9.49 3.22
C ILE A 212 -21.58 -10.72 3.15
N ALA A 213 -21.03 -11.93 3.30
CA ALA A 213 -21.81 -13.16 3.26
C ALA A 213 -22.86 -13.22 4.39
N ALA A 214 -22.55 -12.73 5.59
CA ALA A 214 -23.50 -12.67 6.69
C ALA A 214 -24.69 -11.74 6.38
N ALA A 215 -24.43 -10.56 5.82
CA ALA A 215 -25.47 -9.63 5.39
C ALA A 215 -26.31 -10.19 4.22
N ALA A 216 -25.66 -10.79 3.23
CA ALA A 216 -26.32 -11.41 2.09
C ALA A 216 -27.27 -12.56 2.49
N ARG A 217 -26.86 -13.40 3.45
CA ARG A 217 -27.71 -14.49 3.96
C ARG A 217 -28.93 -14.01 4.72
N SER A 218 -28.77 -12.95 5.51
CA SER A 218 -29.85 -12.44 6.35
C SER A 218 -30.87 -11.63 5.54
N GLY A 219 -30.58 -11.32 4.28
CA GLY A 219 -31.46 -10.54 3.41
C GLY A 219 -31.62 -9.09 3.87
N THR A 220 -30.71 -8.60 4.70
CA THR A 220 -30.80 -7.27 5.32
C THR A 220 -30.43 -6.12 4.37
N THR A 221 -29.91 -6.45 3.18
CA THR A 221 -29.57 -5.46 2.14
C THR A 221 -30.09 -5.94 0.78
N PRO A 222 -30.42 -5.02 -0.14
CA PRO A 222 -30.87 -5.34 -1.50
C PRO A 222 -29.69 -5.63 -2.45
N PHE A 223 -28.48 -5.80 -1.91
CA PHE A 223 -27.26 -5.90 -2.68
C PHE A 223 -26.94 -7.34 -3.07
N CYS A 224 -26.49 -7.52 -4.31
CA CYS A 224 -25.73 -8.68 -4.72
C CYS A 224 -24.26 -8.31 -4.95
N TRP A 225 -23.36 -9.24 -4.66
CA TRP A 225 -21.92 -8.98 -4.65
C TRP A 225 -21.21 -9.91 -5.62
N ALA A 226 -20.46 -9.33 -6.55
CA ALA A 226 -19.62 -10.07 -7.49
C ALA A 226 -18.15 -9.90 -7.10
N PHE A 227 -17.50 -11.00 -6.74
CA PHE A 227 -16.09 -11.05 -6.39
C PHE A 227 -15.27 -11.63 -7.55
N PHE A 228 -14.14 -10.99 -7.83
CA PHE A 228 -13.16 -11.46 -8.82
C PHE A 228 -11.81 -11.56 -8.11
N SER A 229 -11.22 -12.75 -8.10
CA SER A 229 -9.93 -12.94 -7.42
C SER A 229 -9.21 -14.19 -7.89
N ARG A 230 -7.94 -14.31 -7.49
CA ARG A 230 -7.24 -15.61 -7.54
C ARG A 230 -7.78 -16.53 -6.43
N PRO A 231 -7.70 -17.86 -6.63
CA PRO A 231 -8.10 -18.84 -5.62
C PRO A 231 -7.01 -19.06 -4.57
N SER A 232 -6.55 -17.98 -3.91
CA SER A 232 -5.60 -18.12 -2.81
C SER A 232 -6.22 -18.99 -1.69
N PRO A 233 -5.44 -19.82 -0.97
CA PRO A 233 -5.99 -20.82 -0.05
C PRO A 233 -6.99 -20.28 0.99
N HIS A 234 -6.77 -19.07 1.50
CA HIS A 234 -7.66 -18.42 2.47
C HIS A 234 -8.92 -17.81 1.85
N ILE A 235 -8.87 -17.33 0.61
CA ILE A 235 -10.05 -16.88 -0.14
C ILE A 235 -10.91 -18.09 -0.50
N GLU A 236 -10.31 -19.12 -1.10
CA GLU A 236 -10.97 -20.38 -1.43
C GLU A 236 -11.59 -21.02 -0.19
N GLY A 237 -10.82 -21.10 0.90
CA GLY A 237 -11.31 -21.60 2.19
C GLY A 237 -12.45 -20.78 2.79
N SER A 238 -12.65 -19.52 2.38
CA SER A 238 -13.77 -18.69 2.85
C SER A 238 -15.03 -18.91 2.03
N PHE A 239 -14.92 -19.01 0.70
CA PHE A 239 -16.06 -19.28 -0.20
C PHE A 239 -16.54 -20.74 -0.16
N THR A 240 -15.68 -21.68 0.22
CA THR A 240 -16.01 -23.10 0.38
C THR A 240 -16.62 -23.46 1.74
N ARG A 241 -16.73 -22.49 2.67
CA ARG A 241 -17.50 -22.71 3.90
C ARG A 241 -18.96 -22.97 3.56
N THR A 242 -19.57 -23.97 4.19
CA THR A 242 -20.95 -24.39 3.91
C THR A 242 -21.96 -23.24 3.95
N ASP A 243 -21.75 -22.29 4.85
CA ASP A 243 -22.60 -21.13 5.06
C ASP A 243 -22.42 -20.02 4.00
N VAL A 244 -21.35 -20.08 3.19
CA VAL A 244 -21.06 -19.14 2.09
C VAL A 244 -21.31 -19.79 0.73
N THR A 245 -20.89 -21.05 0.54
CA THR A 245 -21.03 -21.77 -0.74
C THR A 245 -22.49 -21.87 -1.19
N ARG A 246 -23.43 -22.12 -0.27
CA ARG A 246 -24.87 -22.26 -0.57
C ARG A 246 -25.51 -21.01 -1.16
N ILE A 247 -24.89 -19.84 -0.95
CA ILE A 247 -25.40 -18.55 -1.46
C ILE A 247 -24.50 -17.94 -2.54
N THR A 248 -23.52 -18.70 -3.03
CA THR A 248 -22.50 -18.21 -3.97
C THR A 248 -22.55 -18.98 -5.29
N ARG A 249 -22.74 -18.27 -6.40
CA ARG A 249 -22.46 -18.79 -7.74
C ARG A 249 -20.93 -18.73 -7.97
N THR A 250 -20.26 -19.87 -7.98
CA THR A 250 -18.84 -19.93 -8.30
C THR A 250 -18.64 -20.17 -9.79
N THR A 251 -17.87 -19.29 -10.44
CA THR A 251 -17.46 -19.43 -11.84
C THR A 251 -15.95 -19.55 -11.89
N VAL A 252 -15.43 -20.55 -12.62
CA VAL A 252 -13.98 -20.70 -12.84
C VAL A 252 -13.64 -20.13 -14.21
N LEU A 253 -12.65 -19.25 -14.25
CA LEU A 253 -12.04 -18.77 -15.49
C LEU A 253 -10.68 -19.47 -15.65
N PRO A 254 -10.63 -20.63 -16.33
CA PRO A 254 -9.42 -21.44 -16.44
C PRO A 254 -8.40 -20.80 -17.40
N ILE A 255 -7.15 -21.25 -17.29
CA ILE A 255 -6.21 -21.14 -18.40
C ILE A 255 -6.62 -22.22 -19.41
N SER A 256 -7.13 -21.80 -20.55
CA SER A 256 -7.65 -22.69 -21.58
C SER A 256 -7.38 -22.12 -22.97
N ASN A 257 -7.27 -23.01 -23.95
CA ASN A 257 -7.22 -22.68 -25.36
C ASN A 257 -8.55 -22.10 -25.87
N ASP A 258 -9.63 -22.19 -25.11
CA ASP A 258 -10.91 -21.53 -25.45
C ASP A 258 -10.75 -20.00 -25.54
N ALA A 259 -9.73 -19.44 -24.88
CA ALA A 259 -9.40 -18.03 -24.96
C ALA A 259 -8.60 -17.67 -26.23
N ASN A 260 -8.16 -18.63 -27.05
CA ASN A 260 -7.23 -18.37 -28.14
C ASN A 260 -7.84 -17.49 -29.24
N SER A 261 -9.12 -17.68 -29.58
CA SER A 261 -9.82 -16.82 -30.55
C SER A 261 -9.94 -15.38 -30.04
N ASP A 262 -10.26 -15.20 -28.75
CA ASP A 262 -10.31 -13.88 -28.14
C ASP A 262 -8.92 -13.22 -28.07
N ILE A 263 -7.87 -14.00 -27.76
CA ILE A 263 -6.48 -13.52 -27.74
C ILE A 263 -6.01 -13.15 -29.14
N GLU A 264 -6.37 -13.91 -30.17
CA GLU A 264 -6.08 -13.59 -31.56
C GLU A 264 -6.71 -12.25 -31.95
N LEU A 265 -8.01 -12.07 -31.67
CA LEU A 265 -8.71 -10.81 -31.92
C LEU A 265 -8.03 -9.65 -31.18
N TYR A 266 -7.69 -9.85 -29.91
CA TYR A 266 -6.98 -8.87 -29.09
C TYR A 266 -5.60 -8.49 -29.64
N LEU A 267 -4.82 -9.46 -30.12
CA LEU A 267 -3.51 -9.22 -30.72
C LEU A 267 -3.65 -8.43 -32.02
N ARG A 268 -4.58 -8.82 -32.91
CA ARG A 268 -4.79 -8.15 -34.19
C ARG A 268 -5.18 -6.67 -33.99
N ASP A 269 -6.18 -6.41 -33.16
CA ASP A 269 -6.58 -5.05 -32.79
C ASP A 269 -5.42 -4.26 -32.17
N GLY A 270 -4.69 -4.89 -31.25
CA GLY A 270 -3.52 -4.28 -30.60
C GLY A 270 -2.42 -3.87 -31.57
N PHE A 271 -2.08 -4.71 -32.56
CA PHE A 271 -1.08 -4.39 -33.56
C PHE A 271 -1.56 -3.31 -34.54
N GLU A 272 -2.84 -3.33 -34.93
CA GLU A 272 -3.44 -2.26 -35.73
C GLU A 272 -3.37 -0.91 -35.02
N ASN A 273 -3.65 -0.88 -33.72
CA ASN A 273 -3.51 0.32 -32.90
C ASN A 273 -2.05 0.80 -32.83
N ILE A 274 -1.07 -0.10 -32.69
CA ILE A 274 0.36 0.26 -32.71
C ILE A 274 0.75 0.91 -34.05
N LEU A 275 0.29 0.36 -35.17
CA LEU A 275 0.55 0.93 -36.50
C LEU A 275 -0.07 2.32 -36.63
N ARG A 276 -1.32 2.48 -36.17
CA ARG A 276 -2.04 3.76 -36.17
C ARG A 276 -1.32 4.80 -35.34
N ASP A 277 -0.94 4.47 -34.10
CA ASP A 277 -0.26 5.37 -33.17
C ASP A 277 1.11 5.83 -33.70
N ARG A 278 1.79 4.97 -34.48
CA ARG A 278 3.07 5.28 -35.12
C ARG A 278 2.94 5.94 -36.50
N ASN A 279 1.72 6.20 -36.97
CA ASN A 279 1.44 6.71 -38.31
C ASN A 279 2.08 5.86 -39.43
N ILE A 280 2.18 4.55 -39.21
CA ILE A 280 2.70 3.60 -40.19
C ILE A 280 1.52 3.07 -40.98
N SER A 281 1.46 3.42 -42.27
CA SER A 281 0.48 2.84 -43.19
C SER A 281 0.64 1.32 -43.21
N ALA A 282 -0.46 0.59 -43.06
CA ALA A 282 -0.53 -0.87 -43.23
C ALA A 282 -0.28 -1.21 -44.72
N LYS A 283 0.96 -1.09 -45.17
CA LYS A 283 1.37 -1.34 -46.56
C LYS A 283 1.52 -2.84 -46.86
N SER A 284 1.42 -3.69 -45.85
CA SER A 284 1.44 -5.15 -45.93
C SER A 284 0.64 -5.76 -44.76
N GLN A 285 0.31 -7.05 -44.86
CA GLN A 285 -0.29 -7.89 -43.82
C GLN A 285 0.72 -8.09 -42.66
N TRP A 286 1.02 -7.01 -41.93
CA TRP A 286 1.92 -6.99 -40.77
C TRP A 286 1.11 -6.79 -39.49
N PRO A 287 1.35 -7.59 -38.44
CA PRO A 287 2.19 -8.78 -38.43
C PRO A 287 1.59 -9.91 -39.31
N SER A 288 2.41 -10.89 -39.69
CA SER A 288 1.91 -12.01 -40.47
C SER A 288 0.96 -12.89 -39.65
N ASP A 289 0.09 -13.65 -40.31
CA ASP A 289 -0.77 -14.61 -39.60
C ASP A 289 0.04 -15.65 -38.81
N ASN A 290 1.22 -16.02 -39.30
CA ASN A 290 2.12 -16.93 -38.58
C ASN A 290 2.66 -16.31 -37.29
N ASP A 291 2.98 -15.01 -37.29
CA ASP A 291 3.40 -14.29 -36.07
C ASP A 291 2.26 -14.25 -35.05
N ILE A 292 1.03 -13.92 -35.50
CA ILE A 292 -0.15 -13.92 -34.64
C ILE A 292 -0.38 -15.30 -34.02
N GLN A 293 -0.40 -16.36 -34.82
CA GLN A 293 -0.61 -17.73 -34.32
C GLN A 293 0.51 -18.19 -33.37
N THR A 294 1.75 -17.75 -33.62
CA THR A 294 2.87 -18.01 -32.71
C THR A 294 2.64 -17.34 -31.35
N LEU A 295 2.20 -16.08 -31.33
CA LEU A 295 1.90 -15.35 -30.10
C LEU A 295 0.67 -15.90 -29.37
N VAL A 296 -0.38 -16.31 -30.09
CA VAL A 296 -1.56 -16.98 -29.51
C VAL A 296 -1.14 -18.26 -28.80
N LYS A 297 -0.36 -19.12 -29.48
CA LYS A 297 0.16 -20.35 -28.89
C LYS A 297 1.04 -20.09 -27.68
N SER A 298 1.95 -19.11 -27.76
CA SER A 298 2.86 -18.75 -26.66
C SER A 298 2.13 -18.13 -25.48
N SER A 299 0.99 -17.47 -25.72
CA SER A 299 0.15 -16.92 -24.66
C SER A 299 -0.48 -18.02 -23.81
N ASN A 300 -0.68 -19.23 -24.34
CA ASN A 300 -1.24 -20.37 -23.62
C ASN A 300 -2.51 -20.00 -22.82
N GLY A 301 -3.45 -19.25 -23.43
CA GLY A 301 -4.67 -18.77 -22.79
C GLY A 301 -4.52 -17.58 -21.82
N LEU A 302 -3.33 -16.99 -21.70
CA LEU A 302 -3.04 -15.84 -20.83
C LEU A 302 -3.03 -14.52 -21.61
N PHE A 303 -4.06 -13.70 -21.45
CA PHE A 303 -4.13 -12.34 -22.00
C PHE A 303 -2.97 -11.45 -21.57
N ILE A 304 -2.43 -11.67 -20.38
CA ILE A 304 -1.28 -10.89 -19.92
C ILE A 304 -0.03 -11.09 -20.80
N TYR A 305 0.16 -12.28 -21.36
CA TYR A 305 1.26 -12.52 -22.28
C TYR A 305 1.08 -11.65 -23.52
N ALA A 306 -0.08 -11.74 -24.16
CA ALA A 306 -0.45 -10.93 -25.33
C ALA A 306 -0.33 -9.42 -25.06
N ALA A 307 -0.85 -8.93 -23.93
CA ALA A 307 -0.74 -7.53 -23.55
C ALA A 307 0.72 -7.09 -23.33
N THR A 308 1.55 -7.94 -22.72
CA THR A 308 2.98 -7.66 -22.52
C THR A 308 3.72 -7.66 -23.84
N ALA A 309 3.42 -8.60 -24.75
CA ALA A 309 4.00 -8.68 -26.09
C ALA A 309 3.72 -7.42 -26.91
N LEU A 310 2.46 -6.98 -26.95
CA LEU A 310 2.08 -5.72 -27.58
C LEU A 310 2.86 -4.54 -27.00
N ARG A 311 3.00 -4.46 -25.67
CA ARG A 311 3.77 -3.36 -25.03
C ARG A 311 5.26 -3.38 -25.36
N VAL A 312 5.88 -4.55 -25.49
CA VAL A 312 7.28 -4.68 -25.93
C VAL A 312 7.42 -4.14 -27.35
N VAL A 313 6.55 -4.55 -28.27
CA VAL A 313 6.59 -4.13 -29.67
C VAL A 313 6.27 -2.64 -29.81
N ALA A 314 5.22 -2.17 -29.13
CA ALA A 314 4.76 -0.77 -29.15
C ALA A 314 5.83 0.24 -28.70
N ARG A 315 6.82 -0.18 -27.91
CA ARG A 315 7.87 0.70 -27.35
C ARG A 315 9.24 0.51 -27.99
N ALA A 316 9.39 -0.44 -28.91
CA ALA A 316 10.68 -0.71 -29.54
C ALA A 316 11.02 0.28 -30.66
N GLY A 317 12.30 0.55 -30.89
CA GLY A 317 12.73 1.36 -32.04
C GLY A 317 12.37 0.70 -33.38
N SER A 318 12.53 -0.62 -33.48
CA SER A 318 12.14 -1.44 -34.64
C SER A 318 11.02 -2.40 -34.27
N LEU A 319 9.86 -2.23 -34.92
CA LEU A 319 8.70 -3.11 -34.72
C LEU A 319 9.02 -4.56 -35.12
N GLU A 320 9.72 -4.72 -36.24
CA GLU A 320 10.04 -6.01 -36.85
C GLU A 320 11.04 -6.81 -36.02
N GLU A 321 12.06 -6.15 -35.47
CA GLU A 321 13.03 -6.81 -34.58
C GLU A 321 12.37 -7.19 -33.26
N ALA A 322 11.55 -6.30 -32.69
CA ALA A 322 10.85 -6.59 -31.45
C ALA A 322 9.87 -7.75 -31.60
N LEU A 323 9.08 -7.77 -32.68
CA LEU A 323 8.15 -8.86 -32.95
C LEU A 323 8.90 -10.18 -33.12
N ARG A 324 9.94 -10.22 -33.96
CA ARG A 324 10.80 -11.42 -34.12
C ARG A 324 11.35 -11.89 -32.78
N ALA A 325 11.77 -10.96 -31.93
CA ALA A 325 12.36 -11.29 -30.65
C ALA A 325 11.33 -11.73 -29.58
N VAL A 326 10.04 -11.43 -29.74
CA VAL A 326 8.93 -11.96 -28.90
C VAL A 326 8.35 -13.25 -29.50
N CYS A 327 8.49 -13.49 -30.80
CA CYS A 327 8.11 -14.76 -31.43
C CYS A 327 9.20 -15.84 -31.24
N ALA A 328 10.48 -15.45 -31.18
CA ALA A 328 11.61 -16.37 -31.05
C ALA A 328 11.76 -16.99 -29.65
N THR A 329 11.01 -16.51 -28.66
CA THR A 329 10.94 -17.11 -27.33
C THR A 329 10.31 -18.50 -27.40
N THR A 330 11.15 -19.50 -27.63
CA THR A 330 10.80 -20.92 -27.55
C THR A 330 11.43 -21.47 -26.29
N PHE A 331 10.62 -22.00 -25.37
CA PHE A 331 11.12 -22.44 -24.08
C PHE A 331 10.76 -23.88 -23.78
N ASN A 332 11.80 -24.71 -23.65
CA ASN A 332 11.75 -26.05 -23.07
C ASN A 332 11.78 -25.95 -21.54
N ASP A 333 10.81 -25.26 -20.95
CA ASP A 333 10.69 -25.26 -19.49
C ASP A 333 10.03 -26.56 -19.04
N LYS A 334 10.80 -27.44 -18.39
CA LYS A 334 10.32 -28.73 -17.85
C LYS A 334 9.45 -28.54 -16.59
N ARG A 335 9.26 -27.31 -16.12
CA ARG A 335 8.38 -27.02 -14.99
C ARG A 335 6.92 -27.16 -15.44
N ASN A 336 6.17 -28.06 -14.81
CA ASN A 336 4.71 -28.16 -14.93
C ASN A 336 4.01 -26.97 -14.25
N SER A 337 4.38 -25.73 -14.61
CA SER A 337 3.83 -24.49 -14.07
C SER A 337 2.82 -23.90 -15.04
N PRO A 338 1.63 -23.47 -14.58
CA PRO A 338 0.67 -22.75 -15.43
C PRO A 338 1.18 -21.41 -15.95
N PHE A 339 2.30 -20.90 -15.41
CA PHE A 339 2.93 -19.64 -15.81
C PHE A 339 4.25 -19.83 -16.55
N ALA A 340 4.64 -21.05 -16.94
CA ALA A 340 5.96 -21.33 -17.51
C ALA A 340 6.33 -20.38 -18.67
N GLU A 341 5.44 -20.22 -19.66
CA GLU A 341 5.71 -19.34 -20.81
C GLU A 341 5.74 -17.85 -20.43
N LEU A 342 4.89 -17.45 -19.49
CA LEU A 342 4.89 -16.07 -18.99
C LEU A 342 6.17 -15.77 -18.19
N ASP A 343 6.61 -16.69 -17.35
CA ASP A 343 7.85 -16.58 -16.58
C ASP A 343 9.06 -16.53 -17.50
N ALA A 344 9.09 -17.36 -18.53
CA ALA A 344 10.16 -17.34 -19.52
C ALA A 344 10.17 -16.03 -20.32
N PHE A 345 9.01 -15.47 -20.62
CA PHE A 345 8.93 -14.14 -21.25
C PHE A 345 9.40 -13.03 -20.31
N TYR A 346 9.05 -13.07 -19.02
CA TYR A 346 9.62 -12.15 -18.02
C TYR A 346 11.13 -12.31 -17.87
N MET A 347 11.65 -13.53 -17.90
CA MET A 347 13.10 -13.79 -17.92
C MET A 347 13.76 -13.14 -19.12
N LEU A 348 13.18 -13.23 -20.31
CA LEU A 348 13.68 -12.55 -21.51
C LEU A 348 13.75 -11.03 -21.32
N ILE A 349 12.69 -10.42 -20.78
CA ILE A 349 12.65 -8.98 -20.50
C ILE A 349 13.80 -8.60 -19.57
N MET A 350 14.01 -9.37 -18.49
CA MET A 350 15.09 -9.13 -17.54
C MET A 350 16.49 -9.37 -18.12
N GLN A 351 16.66 -10.39 -18.98
CA GLN A 351 17.94 -10.73 -19.62
C GLN A 351 18.38 -9.71 -20.68
N ARG A 352 17.45 -8.95 -21.25
CA ARG A 352 17.75 -7.86 -22.20
C ARG A 352 18.26 -6.59 -21.52
N ILE A 353 18.16 -6.51 -20.20
CA ILE A 353 18.69 -5.37 -19.45
C ILE A 353 20.22 -5.42 -19.50
N PRO A 354 20.90 -4.33 -19.89
CA PRO A 354 22.36 -4.27 -19.90
C PRO A 354 22.96 -4.63 -18.53
N PRO A 355 24.04 -5.44 -18.46
CA PRO A 355 24.62 -5.90 -17.19
C PRO A 355 25.04 -4.78 -16.23
N ASP A 356 25.43 -3.63 -16.76
CA ASP A 356 25.79 -2.42 -16.02
C ASP A 356 24.58 -1.69 -15.42
N VAL A 357 23.40 -1.81 -16.05
CA VAL A 357 22.14 -1.18 -15.60
C VAL A 357 21.32 -2.13 -14.70
N LEU A 358 21.50 -3.45 -14.85
CA LEU A 358 20.73 -4.48 -14.16
C LEU A 358 20.68 -4.33 -12.62
N PRO A 359 21.79 -4.06 -11.90
CA PRO A 359 21.74 -3.87 -10.44
C PRO A 359 20.78 -2.75 -10.03
N THR A 360 20.81 -1.63 -10.76
CA THR A 360 19.92 -0.48 -10.52
C THR A 360 18.46 -0.82 -10.80
N VAL A 361 18.18 -1.59 -11.86
CA VAL A 361 16.82 -2.09 -12.13
C VAL A 361 16.35 -3.01 -11.01
N LEU A 362 17.19 -3.91 -10.51
CA LEU A 362 16.84 -4.80 -9.40
C LEU A 362 16.59 -4.03 -8.11
N HIS A 363 17.35 -2.96 -7.84
CA HIS A 363 17.07 -2.05 -6.72
C HIS A 363 15.72 -1.34 -6.88
N SER A 364 15.38 -0.86 -8.09
CA SER A 364 14.05 -0.29 -8.41
C SER A 364 12.93 -1.32 -8.18
N CYS A 365 13.11 -2.54 -8.66
CA CYS A 365 12.15 -3.63 -8.44
C CYS A 365 12.00 -3.97 -6.96
N MET A 366 13.10 -3.97 -6.20
CA MET A 366 13.07 -4.23 -4.76
C MET A 366 12.31 -3.13 -4.00
N LEU A 367 12.45 -1.87 -4.40
CA LEU A 367 11.64 -0.75 -3.90
C LEU A 367 10.14 -0.96 -4.18
N LEU A 368 9.76 -1.36 -5.40
CA LEU A 368 8.35 -1.67 -5.77
C LEU A 368 7.79 -2.84 -5.00
N CYS A 369 8.58 -3.89 -4.85
CA CYS A 369 8.14 -5.10 -4.18
C CYS A 369 8.11 -4.94 -2.64
N GLY A 370 9.01 -4.13 -2.07
CA GLY A 370 9.12 -3.88 -0.64
C GLY A 370 7.97 -3.06 -0.07
N GLY A 371 7.31 -2.23 -0.90
CA GLY A 371 6.20 -1.35 -0.50
C GLY A 371 4.92 -2.06 0.00
N GLY A 372 4.82 -3.39 -0.13
CA GLY A 372 3.63 -4.17 0.23
C GLY A 372 3.72 -5.02 1.50
N SER A 373 4.91 -5.10 2.14
CA SER A 373 5.13 -5.94 3.34
C SER A 373 5.76 -5.20 4.51
N PHE A 374 6.10 -3.91 4.36
CA PHE A 374 7.01 -3.25 5.29
C PHE A 374 6.59 -1.87 5.81
N ALA A 375 5.58 -1.21 5.28
CA ALA A 375 4.92 -0.07 5.93
C ALA A 375 3.67 0.28 5.12
N GLY A 376 2.56 0.61 5.80
CA GLY A 376 1.28 0.98 5.18
C GLY A 376 1.27 2.33 4.45
N ASP A 377 2.41 2.80 3.96
CA ASP A 377 2.58 4.11 3.33
C ASP A 377 3.40 3.95 2.05
N SER A 378 2.73 3.71 0.91
CA SER A 378 3.38 3.63 -0.39
C SER A 378 3.89 5.01 -0.82
N TRP A 379 5.14 5.32 -0.51
CA TRP A 379 5.87 6.39 -1.18
C TRP A 379 6.09 5.95 -2.62
N THR A 380 5.25 6.39 -3.57
CA THR A 380 5.34 6.01 -4.99
C THR A 380 5.91 7.12 -5.88
N GLY A 381 6.37 8.22 -5.31
CA GLY A 381 6.87 9.39 -6.04
C GLY A 381 8.13 9.07 -6.86
N VAL A 382 8.06 9.15 -8.19
CA VAL A 382 9.19 8.90 -9.12
C VAL A 382 10.46 9.65 -8.71
N MET A 383 10.32 10.88 -8.22
CA MET A 383 11.44 11.73 -7.77
C MET A 383 12.07 11.25 -6.47
N PHE A 384 11.26 10.82 -5.50
CA PHE A 384 11.77 10.22 -4.26
C PHE A 384 12.61 8.99 -4.57
N TRP A 385 12.15 8.19 -5.53
CA TRP A 385 12.78 6.96 -5.95
C TRP A 385 14.07 7.20 -6.72
N GLY A 386 14.08 8.17 -7.62
CA GLY A 386 15.30 8.65 -8.27
C GLY A 386 16.36 9.02 -7.23
N ASN A 387 16.00 9.84 -6.25
CA ASN A 387 16.91 10.23 -5.17
C ASN A 387 17.35 9.06 -4.27
N MET A 388 16.45 8.11 -3.94
CA MET A 388 16.80 6.88 -3.22
C MET A 388 17.83 6.04 -3.97
N LEU A 389 17.78 6.03 -5.31
CA LEU A 389 18.75 5.35 -6.17
C LEU A 389 19.92 6.24 -6.58
N THR A 390 19.98 7.48 -6.08
CA THR A 390 20.99 8.50 -6.42
C THR A 390 21.04 8.87 -7.91
N LEU A 391 19.91 8.78 -8.61
CA LEU A 391 19.77 9.07 -10.04
C LEU A 391 19.09 10.41 -10.29
N SER A 392 19.51 11.08 -11.35
CA SER A 392 18.78 12.20 -11.94
C SER A 392 17.46 11.75 -12.56
N GLU A 393 16.62 12.71 -12.95
CA GLU A 393 15.37 12.45 -13.67
C GLU A 393 15.58 11.56 -14.90
N ILE A 394 16.54 11.95 -15.74
CA ILE A 394 16.78 11.31 -17.03
C ILE A 394 17.25 9.87 -16.81
N GLU A 395 18.18 9.66 -15.88
CA GLU A 395 18.71 8.34 -15.56
C GLU A 395 17.65 7.42 -14.96
N PHE A 396 16.86 7.91 -14.00
CA PHE A 396 15.81 7.10 -13.37
C PHE A 396 14.72 6.71 -14.39
N ARG A 397 14.33 7.64 -15.28
CA ARG A 397 13.41 7.35 -16.38
C ARG A 397 13.99 6.34 -17.36
N ALA A 398 15.27 6.43 -17.69
CA ALA A 398 15.94 5.43 -18.52
C ALA A 398 15.92 4.03 -17.87
N VAL A 399 16.16 3.94 -16.56
CA VAL A 399 16.03 2.70 -15.79
C VAL A 399 14.60 2.14 -15.87
N CYS A 400 13.59 2.97 -15.67
CA CYS A 400 12.18 2.54 -15.77
C CYS A 400 11.82 2.07 -17.20
N ASN A 401 12.38 2.69 -18.23
CA ASN A 401 12.11 2.36 -19.63
C ASN A 401 12.53 0.93 -19.99
N HIS A 402 13.57 0.38 -19.35
CA HIS A 402 13.95 -1.03 -19.51
C HIS A 402 12.86 -2.01 -19.07
N LEU A 403 11.96 -1.59 -18.19
CA LEU A 403 10.83 -2.38 -17.69
C LEU A 403 9.48 -1.92 -18.24
N SER A 404 9.44 -1.04 -19.24
CA SER A 404 8.21 -0.40 -19.75
C SER A 404 7.14 -1.37 -20.27
N ALA A 405 7.49 -2.64 -20.51
CA ALA A 405 6.55 -3.70 -20.85
C ALA A 405 5.72 -4.22 -19.66
N VAL A 406 6.28 -4.14 -18.45
CA VAL A 406 5.73 -4.69 -17.20
C VAL A 406 5.48 -3.62 -16.13
N LEU A 407 6.00 -2.42 -16.34
CA LEU A 407 5.94 -1.27 -15.46
C LEU A 407 5.43 -0.04 -16.21
N HIS A 408 4.58 0.73 -15.55
CA HIS A 408 4.10 2.02 -16.01
C HIS A 408 4.56 3.14 -15.07
N VAL A 409 4.99 4.25 -15.66
CA VAL A 409 5.32 5.48 -14.93
C VAL A 409 4.23 6.49 -15.24
N TYR A 410 3.39 6.77 -14.27
CA TYR A 410 2.38 7.82 -14.34
C TYR A 410 3.04 9.15 -14.04
N HIS A 411 2.63 10.18 -14.77
CA HIS A 411 3.06 11.55 -14.52
C HIS A 411 1.87 12.33 -13.96
N HIS A 412 2.06 13.04 -12.86
CA HIS A 412 1.12 14.07 -12.45
C HIS A 412 1.50 15.36 -13.18
N SER A 413 0.58 15.88 -13.99
CA SER A 413 0.77 17.09 -14.78
C SER A 413 0.60 18.38 -13.96
N ASP A 414 -0.01 18.28 -12.78
CA ASP A 414 -0.27 19.44 -11.94
C ASP A 414 1.01 19.89 -11.23
N PRO A 415 1.41 21.17 -11.36
CA PRO A 415 2.51 21.72 -10.58
C PRO A 415 2.14 21.68 -9.09
N LEU A 416 3.10 21.29 -8.25
CA LEU A 416 2.90 21.32 -6.81
C LEU A 416 2.67 22.75 -6.33
N ASP A 417 1.59 22.93 -5.58
CA ASP A 417 1.28 24.21 -4.95
C ASP A 417 1.67 24.18 -3.47
N PHE A 418 2.81 24.79 -3.18
CA PHE A 418 3.29 24.96 -1.80
C PHE A 418 2.86 26.30 -1.18
N THR A 419 2.07 27.13 -1.87
CA THR A 419 1.66 28.46 -1.37
C THR A 419 0.89 28.38 -0.05
N GLN A 420 0.13 27.29 0.15
CA GLN A 420 -0.57 27.01 1.41
C GLN A 420 0.36 26.88 2.63
N PHE A 421 1.66 26.65 2.43
CA PHE A 421 2.65 26.50 3.51
C PHE A 421 3.42 27.80 3.86
N GLY A 422 3.02 28.94 3.29
CA GLY A 422 3.62 30.25 3.58
C GLY A 422 4.95 30.47 2.86
N ASP A 423 5.98 30.98 3.57
CA ASP A 423 7.32 31.16 3.00
C ASP A 423 7.93 29.78 2.66
N THR A 424 8.07 29.50 1.38
CA THR A 424 8.59 28.22 0.87
C THR A 424 10.10 28.22 0.68
N ASN A 425 10.78 29.34 0.96
CA ASN A 425 12.24 29.44 0.98
C ASN A 425 12.83 29.03 2.35
N ARG A 426 11.99 28.75 3.35
CA ARG A 426 12.43 28.34 4.68
C ARG A 426 12.80 26.84 4.72
N PRO A 427 13.86 26.44 5.44
CA PRO A 427 14.22 25.03 5.61
C PRO A 427 13.17 24.24 6.40
N PHE A 428 13.03 22.96 6.06
CA PHE A 428 12.08 22.02 6.70
C PHE A 428 12.24 21.90 8.22
N GLN A 429 13.46 22.09 8.75
CA GLN A 429 13.79 21.97 10.18
C GLN A 429 13.14 23.03 11.10
N ARG A 430 12.56 24.10 10.54
CA ARG A 430 11.94 25.20 11.31
C ARG A 430 10.40 25.18 11.28
N ILE A 431 9.81 24.03 10.95
CA ILE A 431 8.37 23.88 10.68
C ILE A 431 7.67 23.15 11.83
N THR A 432 6.42 23.52 12.10
CA THR A 432 5.59 22.91 13.14
C THR A 432 5.21 21.46 12.79
N PRO A 433 4.97 20.57 13.77
CA PRO A 433 4.56 19.18 13.50
C PRO A 433 3.31 19.05 12.61
N SER A 434 2.32 19.93 12.77
CA SER A 434 1.11 19.96 11.93
C SER A 434 1.39 20.27 10.47
N THR A 435 2.23 21.29 10.20
CA THR A 435 2.65 21.63 8.84
C THR A 435 3.55 20.54 8.24
N ILE A 436 4.36 19.84 9.05
CA ILE A 436 5.12 18.66 8.60
C ILE A 436 4.15 17.57 8.13
N LYS A 437 3.07 17.27 8.87
CA LYS A 437 2.06 16.27 8.47
C LYS A 437 1.45 16.60 7.10
N GLU A 438 0.97 17.83 6.93
CA GLU A 438 0.36 18.28 5.67
C GLU A 438 1.36 18.27 4.51
N LEU A 439 2.57 18.78 4.74
CA LEU A 439 3.62 18.82 3.72
C LEU A 439 3.97 17.41 3.25
N ARG A 440 4.03 16.42 4.15
CA ARG A 440 4.30 15.03 3.76
C ARG A 440 3.20 14.39 2.96
N VAL A 441 1.94 14.62 3.33
CA VAL A 441 0.79 14.11 2.55
C VAL A 441 0.78 14.76 1.17
N HIS A 442 1.07 16.06 1.10
CA HIS A 442 1.15 16.81 -0.15
C HIS A 442 2.31 16.33 -1.05
N ILE A 443 3.53 16.22 -0.50
CA ILE A 443 4.72 15.65 -1.17
C ILE A 443 4.43 14.23 -1.69
N ARG A 444 3.84 13.36 -0.85
CA ARG A 444 3.54 11.97 -1.23
C ARG A 444 2.57 11.89 -2.41
N ARG A 445 1.57 12.78 -2.47
CA ARG A 445 0.53 12.76 -3.50
C ARG A 445 0.93 13.45 -4.80
N GLN A 446 1.84 14.42 -4.76
CA GLN A 446 2.06 15.32 -5.90
C GLN A 446 3.51 15.38 -6.44
N LEU A 447 4.53 14.88 -5.73
CA LEU A 447 5.91 14.88 -6.25
C LEU A 447 6.18 13.74 -7.24
N GLY A 448 6.07 14.07 -8.53
CA GLY A 448 6.79 13.41 -9.62
C GLY A 448 6.09 12.25 -10.31
N GLY A 449 4.84 11.93 -9.94
CA GLY A 449 4.10 10.81 -10.52
C GLY A 449 4.21 9.51 -9.72
N SER A 450 3.59 8.43 -10.20
CA SER A 450 3.61 7.12 -9.55
C SER A 450 4.17 6.02 -10.45
N ILE A 451 4.72 4.96 -9.84
CA ILE A 451 5.26 3.81 -10.55
C ILE A 451 4.49 2.56 -10.16
N HIS A 452 3.99 1.85 -11.15
CA HIS A 452 3.06 0.76 -10.95
C HIS A 452 3.41 -0.42 -11.86
N PHE A 453 3.28 -1.63 -11.33
CA PHE A 453 3.25 -2.80 -12.20
C PHE A 453 1.92 -2.81 -12.94
N TYR A 454 1.95 -3.15 -14.24
CA TYR A 454 0.71 -3.38 -14.98
C TYR A 454 -0.10 -4.55 -14.41
N HIS A 455 0.57 -5.50 -13.77
CA HIS A 455 -0.09 -6.66 -13.18
C HIS A 455 0.74 -7.29 -12.05
N LYS A 456 0.06 -7.75 -11.00
CA LYS A 456 0.67 -8.40 -9.83
C LYS A 456 1.51 -9.66 -10.16
N SER A 457 1.31 -10.28 -11.31
CA SER A 457 2.09 -11.48 -11.71
C SER A 457 3.58 -11.23 -11.86
N PHE A 458 3.99 -10.04 -12.31
CA PHE A 458 5.41 -9.71 -12.43
C PHE A 458 6.02 -9.48 -11.04
N PHE A 459 5.28 -8.85 -10.13
CA PHE A 459 5.64 -8.84 -8.71
C PHE A 459 5.80 -10.27 -8.17
N ASP A 460 4.83 -11.16 -8.41
CA ASP A 460 4.90 -12.54 -7.93
C ASP A 460 6.08 -13.31 -8.54
N PHE A 461 6.47 -12.98 -9.77
CA PHE A 461 7.65 -13.55 -10.44
C PHE A 461 8.94 -13.09 -9.74
N LEU A 462 9.10 -11.78 -9.52
CA LEU A 462 10.27 -11.19 -8.85
C LEU A 462 10.44 -11.67 -7.40
N MET A 463 9.34 -11.96 -6.72
CA MET A 463 9.32 -12.41 -5.32
C MET A 463 9.54 -13.91 -5.15
N ASP A 464 9.51 -14.69 -6.23
CA ASP A 464 9.65 -16.15 -6.17
C ASP A 464 10.99 -16.59 -6.82
N PRO A 465 11.96 -17.06 -6.02
CA PRO A 465 13.26 -17.49 -6.54
C PRO A 465 13.15 -18.69 -7.48
N THR A 466 12.09 -19.51 -7.35
CA THR A 466 11.85 -20.64 -8.24
C THR A 466 11.38 -20.20 -9.63
N ARG A 467 10.86 -18.98 -9.77
CA ARG A 467 10.35 -18.42 -11.03
C ARG A 467 11.36 -17.48 -11.69
N SER A 468 11.91 -16.52 -10.93
CA SER A 468 12.79 -15.46 -11.43
C SER A 468 14.29 -15.74 -11.34
N GLY A 469 14.70 -16.80 -10.63
CA GLY A 469 16.10 -17.23 -10.53
C GLY A 469 17.03 -16.08 -10.07
N PRO A 470 18.01 -15.65 -10.90
CA PRO A 470 18.96 -14.60 -10.53
C PRO A 470 18.33 -13.20 -10.39
N PHE A 471 17.13 -13.00 -10.94
CA PHE A 471 16.41 -11.72 -10.86
C PHE A 471 15.51 -11.61 -9.63
N CYS A 472 15.51 -12.62 -8.76
CA CYS A 472 14.67 -12.60 -7.56
C CYS A 472 15.15 -11.51 -6.60
N VAL A 473 14.26 -10.55 -6.30
CA VAL A 473 14.59 -9.35 -5.52
C VAL A 473 14.81 -9.63 -4.03
N ILE A 474 14.35 -10.79 -3.54
CA ILE A 474 14.58 -11.26 -2.18
C ILE A 474 15.76 -12.22 -2.06
N SER A 475 16.49 -12.47 -3.15
CA SER A 475 17.69 -13.31 -3.12
C SER A 475 18.82 -12.64 -2.33
N SER A 476 19.67 -13.44 -1.69
CA SER A 476 20.79 -12.94 -0.88
C SER A 476 21.68 -11.94 -1.64
N PRO A 477 22.09 -12.17 -2.91
CA PRO A 477 22.92 -11.22 -3.64
C PRO A 477 22.24 -9.86 -3.85
N VAL A 478 20.97 -9.86 -4.27
CA VAL A 478 20.21 -8.63 -4.55
C VAL A 478 19.95 -7.85 -3.26
N VAL A 479 19.54 -8.55 -2.20
CA VAL A 479 19.31 -7.95 -0.87
C VAL A 479 20.58 -7.29 -0.33
N ASN A 480 21.75 -7.96 -0.45
CA ASN A 480 23.02 -7.40 0.04
C ASN A 480 23.50 -6.21 -0.80
N ALA A 481 23.35 -6.27 -2.13
CA ALA A 481 23.68 -5.16 -3.02
C ALA A 481 22.82 -3.93 -2.70
N TYR A 482 21.51 -4.12 -2.50
CA TYR A 482 20.61 -3.04 -2.17
C TYR A 482 20.82 -2.50 -0.74
N TYR A 483 21.11 -3.37 0.23
CA TYR A 483 21.51 -2.96 1.59
C TYR A 483 22.75 -2.07 1.54
N LYS A 484 23.78 -2.48 0.79
CA LYS A 484 25.00 -1.69 0.61
C LYS A 484 24.68 -0.32 0.02
N HIS A 485 23.88 -0.27 -1.04
CA HIS A 485 23.44 0.98 -1.65
C HIS A 485 22.74 1.90 -0.64
N CYS A 486 21.77 1.38 0.11
CA CYS A 486 21.07 2.14 1.15
C CYS A 486 22.03 2.65 2.24
N LEU A 487 23.01 1.84 2.64
CA LEU A 487 24.01 2.25 3.61
C LEU A 487 24.91 3.38 3.08
N ASP A 488 25.31 3.32 1.81
CA ASP A 488 26.10 4.37 1.17
C ASP A 488 25.28 5.68 1.08
N VAL A 489 23.97 5.59 0.79
CA VAL A 489 23.02 6.70 0.85
C VAL A 489 22.94 7.29 2.27
N VAL A 490 22.79 6.46 3.30
CA VAL A 490 22.77 6.89 4.71
C VAL A 490 24.03 7.68 5.07
N LEU A 491 25.21 7.16 4.71
CA LEU A 491 26.49 7.81 5.02
C LEU A 491 26.64 9.14 4.28
N LYS A 492 26.25 9.23 3.00
CA LYS A 492 26.23 10.48 2.22
C LYS A 492 25.35 11.55 2.87
N TYR A 493 24.13 11.20 3.26
CA TYR A 493 23.21 12.17 3.87
C TYR A 493 23.57 12.49 5.34
N GLU A 494 24.25 11.60 6.05
CA GLU A 494 24.77 11.87 7.40
C GLU A 494 25.73 13.08 7.40
N GLU A 495 26.58 13.19 6.39
CA GLU A 495 27.54 14.30 6.22
C GLU A 495 26.85 15.64 5.97
N SER A 496 25.67 15.62 5.36
CA SER A 496 24.86 16.81 5.11
C SER A 496 24.29 17.46 6.36
N TYR A 497 24.26 16.74 7.49
CA TYR A 497 23.69 17.21 8.73
C TYR A 497 24.76 17.42 9.81
N SER A 498 24.58 18.46 10.60
CA SER A 498 25.30 18.68 11.85
C SER A 498 24.34 18.54 13.02
N LEU A 499 24.88 18.12 14.16
CA LEU A 499 24.13 17.95 15.39
C LEU A 499 24.67 18.93 16.43
N ARG A 500 23.80 19.82 16.95
CA ARG A 500 24.10 20.72 18.08
C ARG A 500 23.15 20.42 19.22
N GLY A 501 23.65 19.71 20.25
CA GLY A 501 22.77 19.17 21.29
C GLY A 501 21.81 18.12 20.70
N SER A 502 20.51 18.35 20.83
CA SER A 502 19.45 17.52 20.22
C SER A 502 18.96 18.05 18.87
N GLU A 503 19.41 19.23 18.43
CA GLU A 503 18.95 19.84 17.18
C GLU A 503 19.79 19.36 15.98
N LEU A 504 19.08 18.86 14.96
CA LEU A 504 19.65 18.50 13.67
C LEU A 504 19.52 19.69 12.71
N SER A 505 20.64 20.20 12.21
CA SER A 505 20.67 21.28 11.21
C SER A 505 21.49 20.88 9.98
N LEU A 506 21.33 21.58 8.85
CA LEU A 506 22.30 21.47 7.75
C LEU A 506 23.71 21.80 8.25
N ALA A 507 24.73 21.09 7.74
CA ALA A 507 26.11 21.32 8.10
C ALA A 507 26.63 22.65 7.50
N PRO A 508 27.54 23.37 8.21
CA PRO A 508 27.92 24.75 7.87
C PRO A 508 28.62 24.95 6.51
N ASP A 509 29.06 23.88 5.83
CA ASP A 509 29.76 23.93 4.54
C ASP A 509 29.04 23.13 3.43
N VAL A 510 27.81 22.68 3.70
CA VAL A 510 27.00 21.97 2.72
C VAL A 510 26.08 23.00 2.06
N PRO A 511 26.05 23.11 0.72
CA PRO A 511 25.14 24.03 0.05
C PRO A 511 23.67 23.68 0.35
N ASP A 512 22.73 24.46 -0.17
CA ASP A 512 21.29 24.23 0.02
C ASP A 512 20.85 22.76 -0.22
N SER A 513 19.66 22.39 0.26
CA SER A 513 19.24 20.99 0.19
C SER A 513 19.17 20.45 -1.24
N ALA A 514 18.90 21.31 -2.23
CA ALA A 514 18.91 21.00 -3.65
C ALA A 514 20.25 20.39 -4.11
N SER A 515 21.37 20.99 -3.71
CA SER A 515 22.72 20.54 -4.11
C SER A 515 23.08 19.10 -3.70
N SER A 516 22.39 18.56 -2.70
CA SER A 516 22.65 17.21 -2.17
C SER A 516 21.78 16.12 -2.80
N LEU A 517 20.74 16.51 -3.53
CA LEU A 517 19.81 15.62 -4.23
C LEU A 517 20.29 15.36 -5.66
N SER A 518 20.11 14.13 -6.14
CA SER A 518 20.38 13.80 -7.55
C SER A 518 19.27 14.33 -8.46
N TRP A 519 18.07 14.50 -7.93
CA TRP A 519 16.91 15.07 -8.59
C TRP A 519 16.30 16.16 -7.70
N PRO A 520 16.85 17.39 -7.74
CA PRO A 520 16.32 18.52 -6.99
C PRO A 520 15.00 19.00 -7.60
N TYR A 521 14.12 19.47 -6.74
CA TYR A 521 12.93 20.24 -7.06
C TYR A 521 13.24 21.74 -7.08
N THR A 522 12.35 22.54 -7.67
CA THR A 522 12.53 24.00 -7.79
C THR A 522 12.33 24.76 -6.48
N ASN A 523 12.00 24.07 -5.39
CA ASN A 523 11.61 24.66 -4.11
C ASN A 523 12.43 24.09 -2.95
N GLU A 524 13.00 24.97 -2.13
CA GLU A 524 13.91 24.57 -1.04
C GLU A 524 13.22 23.81 0.08
N LEU A 525 11.96 24.16 0.40
CA LEU A 525 11.16 23.42 1.37
C LEU A 525 10.92 21.98 0.90
N ALA A 526 10.55 21.79 -0.37
CA ALA A 526 10.36 20.47 -0.96
C ALA A 526 11.66 19.65 -0.97
N ASN A 527 12.78 20.28 -1.34
CA ASN A 527 14.10 19.64 -1.34
C ASN A 527 14.55 19.20 0.05
N SER A 528 14.35 20.05 1.05
CA SER A 528 14.68 19.73 2.43
C SER A 528 13.85 18.54 2.93
N ALA A 529 12.55 18.52 2.62
CA ALA A 529 11.66 17.43 3.00
C ALA A 529 11.97 16.12 2.26
N LEU A 530 12.29 16.19 0.96
CA LEU A 530 12.75 15.05 0.16
C LEU A 530 14.04 14.47 0.74
N LYS A 531 15.04 15.31 1.03
CA LYS A 531 16.32 14.93 1.63
C LYS A 531 16.14 14.19 2.96
N ALA A 532 15.34 14.76 3.87
CA ALA A 532 15.03 14.14 5.16
C ALA A 532 14.31 12.79 4.99
N SER A 533 13.39 12.70 4.04
CA SER A 533 12.61 11.48 3.78
C SER A 533 13.48 10.38 3.17
N VAL A 534 14.37 10.71 2.24
CA VAL A 534 15.32 9.76 1.61
C VAL A 534 16.28 9.23 2.67
N TYR A 535 16.79 10.10 3.54
CA TYR A 535 17.67 9.69 4.64
C TYR A 535 16.96 8.74 5.63
N ASP A 536 15.74 9.07 6.06
CA ASP A 536 14.95 8.21 6.96
C ASP A 536 14.62 6.85 6.33
N TRP A 537 14.26 6.84 5.06
CA TRP A 537 13.90 5.60 4.37
C TRP A 537 15.10 4.70 4.14
N ALA A 538 16.25 5.26 3.72
CA ALA A 538 17.48 4.50 3.57
C ALA A 538 17.94 3.92 4.92
N PHE A 539 17.94 4.74 5.98
CA PHE A 539 18.27 4.27 7.33
C PHE A 539 17.27 3.20 7.81
N GLY A 540 15.98 3.45 7.62
CA GLY A 540 14.91 2.52 7.92
C GLY A 540 14.99 1.21 7.14
N THR A 541 15.51 1.24 5.92
CA THR A 541 15.74 0.01 5.13
C THR A 541 16.83 -0.84 5.76
N CYS A 542 17.94 -0.21 6.17
CA CYS A 542 19.02 -0.90 6.89
C CYS A 542 18.62 -1.36 8.30
N PHE A 543 17.81 -0.58 9.02
CA PHE A 543 17.46 -0.80 10.42
C PHE A 543 16.15 -1.59 10.63
N ARG A 544 15.06 -1.23 9.96
CA ARG A 544 13.70 -1.76 10.17
C ARG A 544 13.38 -2.95 9.27
N PHE A 545 13.72 -2.85 7.98
CA PHE A 545 13.21 -3.77 6.95
C PHE A 545 14.11 -4.98 6.71
N PHE A 546 15.43 -4.80 6.77
CA PHE A 546 16.39 -5.88 6.55
C PHE A 546 17.01 -6.43 7.83
N ALA A 547 16.53 -6.00 8.99
CA ALA A 547 17.05 -6.41 10.30
C ALA A 547 17.09 -7.93 10.49
N LEU A 548 16.11 -8.65 9.93
CA LEU A 548 16.00 -10.10 10.02
C LEU A 548 16.52 -10.86 8.79
N LEU A 549 17.06 -10.16 7.78
CA LEU A 549 17.57 -10.76 6.54
C LEU A 549 19.06 -11.15 6.65
N PRO A 550 19.54 -12.11 5.83
CA PRO A 550 20.95 -12.53 5.84
C PRO A 550 21.89 -11.50 5.20
N ILE A 551 22.14 -10.38 5.90
CA ILE A 551 23.08 -9.32 5.47
C ILE A 551 24.54 -9.65 5.81
N GLU A 552 25.45 -9.55 4.85
CA GLU A 552 26.87 -9.83 5.02
C GLU A 552 27.46 -9.10 6.24
N ARG A 553 28.32 -9.82 6.98
CA ARG A 553 28.89 -9.34 8.24
C ARG A 553 29.58 -7.99 8.09
N GLN A 554 30.29 -7.78 6.99
CA GLN A 554 31.02 -6.54 6.73
C GLN A 554 30.08 -5.35 6.55
N LEU A 555 28.93 -5.54 5.88
CA LEU A 555 27.91 -4.49 5.73
C LEU A 555 27.27 -4.13 7.07
N LEU A 556 26.97 -5.14 7.90
CA LEU A 556 26.47 -4.93 9.26
C LEU A 556 27.49 -4.18 10.14
N GLN A 557 28.77 -4.54 10.06
CA GLN A 557 29.83 -3.81 10.77
C GLN A 557 29.93 -2.36 10.31
N ARG A 558 29.86 -2.10 8.99
CA ARG A 558 29.82 -0.73 8.45
C ARG A 558 28.60 0.05 8.96
N PHE A 559 27.42 -0.57 9.05
CA PHE A 559 26.23 0.05 9.61
C PHE A 559 26.41 0.50 11.07
N GLY A 560 27.18 -0.24 11.88
CA GLY A 560 27.53 0.15 13.26
C GLY A 560 28.30 1.48 13.38
N HIS A 561 28.91 1.97 12.30
CA HIS A 561 29.67 3.25 12.27
C HIS A 561 28.83 4.48 11.89
N VAL A 562 27.56 4.29 11.51
CA VAL A 562 26.60 5.37 11.26
C VAL A 562 26.40 6.20 12.54
N ASP A 563 26.20 7.51 12.40
CA ASP A 563 25.75 8.35 13.51
C ASP A 563 24.26 8.15 13.79
N PHE A 564 23.97 7.18 14.65
CA PHE A 564 22.60 6.83 15.03
C PHE A 564 21.85 8.01 15.64
N ARG A 565 22.54 9.00 16.24
CA ARG A 565 21.87 10.19 16.79
C ARG A 565 21.29 11.05 15.68
N LYS A 566 22.03 11.24 14.57
CA LYS A 566 21.54 12.01 13.42
C LYS A 566 20.37 11.30 12.75
N ALA A 567 20.48 9.98 12.54
CA ALA A 567 19.40 9.18 11.98
C ALA A 567 18.15 9.21 12.87
N TYR A 568 18.34 9.09 14.19
CA TYR A 568 17.29 9.17 15.20
C TYR A 568 16.58 10.54 15.20
N GLN A 569 17.31 11.65 15.18
CA GLN A 569 16.72 12.98 15.13
C GLN A 569 16.03 13.25 13.80
N ASN A 570 16.58 12.74 12.69
CA ASN A 570 15.93 12.83 11.40
C ASN A 570 14.62 12.03 11.38
N GLU A 571 14.62 10.78 11.85
CA GLU A 571 13.40 9.96 12.00
C GLU A 571 12.38 10.68 12.90
N ALA A 572 12.83 11.35 13.97
CA ALA A 572 11.94 12.13 14.81
C ALA A 572 11.29 13.30 14.06
N MET A 573 12.08 14.14 13.40
CA MET A 573 11.59 15.25 12.56
C MET A 573 10.65 14.77 11.45
N VAL A 574 10.95 13.59 10.90
CA VAL A 574 10.14 12.92 9.89
C VAL A 574 8.82 12.47 10.51
N LEU A 575 8.83 11.73 11.62
CA LEU A 575 7.67 11.05 12.17
C LEU A 575 6.87 11.87 13.21
N THR A 576 7.30 13.06 13.62
CA THR A 576 6.59 13.90 14.61
C THR A 576 5.16 14.23 14.15
N GLN A 577 4.20 13.84 14.98
CA GLN A 577 2.80 14.22 14.91
C GLN A 577 2.38 14.78 16.27
N ASP A 578 1.61 15.88 16.25
CA ASP A 578 0.77 16.19 17.40
C ASP A 578 -0.31 15.11 17.50
N SER A 579 -0.27 14.35 18.59
CA SER A 579 -1.36 13.55 19.17
C SER A 579 -1.93 12.30 18.48
N ASP A 580 -1.60 11.96 17.23
CA ASP A 580 -2.12 10.73 16.58
C ASP A 580 -1.10 9.58 16.52
N PHE A 581 -1.57 8.36 16.79
CA PHE A 581 -0.74 7.15 16.72
C PHE A 581 -0.32 6.84 15.28
N MET A 582 0.98 6.68 15.04
CA MET A 582 1.48 6.23 13.74
C MET A 582 1.69 4.73 13.73
N THR A 583 1.14 4.05 12.71
CA THR A 583 1.54 2.68 12.41
C THR A 583 2.93 2.70 11.78
N SER A 584 3.92 2.16 12.47
CA SER A 584 5.28 1.95 11.96
C SER A 584 5.60 0.46 11.95
N VAL A 585 6.67 0.07 11.28
CA VAL A 585 7.16 -1.31 11.28
C VAL A 585 8.54 -1.35 11.92
N ARG A 586 8.67 -2.17 12.96
CA ARG A 586 9.95 -2.54 13.56
C ARG A 586 10.01 -4.07 13.55
N TRP A 587 11.13 -4.65 13.15
CA TRP A 587 11.33 -6.10 13.19
C TRP A 587 10.27 -6.91 12.41
N HIS A 588 9.84 -6.40 11.25
CA HIS A 588 8.76 -6.96 10.43
C HIS A 588 7.38 -7.02 11.12
N CYS A 589 7.20 -6.30 12.21
CA CYS A 589 5.94 -6.20 12.93
C CYS A 589 5.43 -4.76 12.92
N CYS A 590 4.20 -4.58 12.45
CA CYS A 590 3.48 -3.34 12.57
C CYS A 590 3.17 -3.06 14.05
N GLY A 591 3.39 -1.83 14.46
CA GLY A 591 3.05 -1.37 15.80
C GLY A 591 2.85 0.12 15.79
N TYR A 592 2.69 0.67 16.98
CA TYR A 592 2.39 2.06 17.19
C TYR A 592 3.62 2.79 17.64
N PHE A 593 3.83 3.96 17.06
CA PHE A 593 5.02 4.77 17.25
C PHE A 593 4.63 6.14 17.82
N LYS A 594 5.37 6.62 18.82
CA LYS A 594 5.15 7.91 19.46
C LYS A 594 6.49 8.55 19.87
N ILE A 595 6.55 9.88 19.86
CA ILE A 595 7.73 10.64 20.28
C ILE A 595 7.34 11.58 21.42
N ILE A 596 8.10 11.54 22.52
CA ILE A 596 7.87 12.37 23.71
C ILE A 596 9.23 12.89 24.19
N HIS A 597 9.39 14.21 24.30
CA HIS A 597 10.64 14.85 24.75
C HIS A 597 11.90 14.24 24.09
N SER A 598 11.86 14.03 22.77
CA SER A 598 12.93 13.39 22.00
C SER A 598 13.25 11.94 22.39
N THR A 599 12.33 11.22 23.01
CA THR A 599 12.33 9.75 23.20
C THR A 599 11.32 9.12 22.26
N GLN A 600 11.76 8.18 21.42
CA GLN A 600 10.90 7.42 20.53
C GLN A 600 10.44 6.15 21.23
N LEU A 601 9.15 5.89 21.17
CA LEU A 601 8.48 4.75 21.76
C LEU A 601 7.82 3.94 20.66
N PHE A 602 7.96 2.63 20.72
CA PHE A 602 7.24 1.73 19.83
C PHE A 602 6.61 0.58 20.59
N ARG A 603 5.38 0.20 20.21
CA ARG A 603 4.68 -0.95 20.77
C ARG A 603 3.94 -1.73 19.70
N ALA A 604 4.21 -3.03 19.61
CA ALA A 604 3.39 -3.98 18.89
C ALA A 604 2.47 -4.69 19.90
N PRO A 605 1.15 -4.39 19.90
CA PRO A 605 0.20 -5.04 20.79
C PRO A 605 -0.10 -6.47 20.35
N ARG A 606 -0.90 -7.15 21.17
CA ARG A 606 -1.17 -8.58 21.10
C ARG A 606 -1.54 -9.13 19.73
N ASP A 607 -2.45 -8.46 19.03
CA ASP A 607 -2.91 -8.87 17.70
C ASP A 607 -1.77 -8.81 16.67
N LYS A 608 -1.00 -7.71 16.65
CA LYS A 608 0.13 -7.52 15.73
C LYS A 608 1.29 -8.45 16.08
N PHE A 609 1.58 -8.60 17.36
CA PHE A 609 2.63 -9.48 17.85
C PHE A 609 2.37 -10.92 17.42
N ARG A 610 1.16 -11.45 17.70
CA ARG A 610 0.76 -12.82 17.29
C ARG A 610 0.82 -13.03 15.78
N ALA A 611 0.39 -12.03 15.01
CA ALA A 611 0.28 -12.16 13.58
C ALA A 611 1.64 -12.02 12.85
N GLN A 612 2.58 -11.25 13.39
CA GLN A 612 3.72 -10.76 12.62
C GLN A 612 5.07 -10.89 13.34
N PHE A 613 5.12 -10.79 14.67
CA PHE A 613 6.39 -10.76 15.41
C PHE A 613 6.94 -12.18 15.59
N ASN A 614 8.18 -12.41 15.17
CA ASN A 614 8.86 -13.69 15.34
C ASN A 614 9.99 -13.58 16.36
N VAL A 615 9.73 -14.04 17.59
CA VAL A 615 10.67 -13.97 18.72
C VAL A 615 12.01 -14.64 18.39
N ALA A 616 11.99 -15.83 17.80
CA ALA A 616 13.22 -16.57 17.49
C ALA A 616 14.09 -15.85 16.45
N LYS A 617 13.48 -15.27 15.41
CA LYS A 617 14.19 -14.45 14.41
C LYS A 617 14.74 -13.18 15.03
N PHE A 618 13.97 -12.52 15.90
CA PHE A 618 14.42 -11.33 16.63
C PHE A 618 15.64 -11.64 17.48
N GLU A 619 15.61 -12.66 18.33
CA GLU A 619 16.74 -13.06 19.17
C GLU A 619 17.99 -13.41 18.35
N ALA A 620 17.82 -14.09 17.22
CA ALA A 620 18.91 -14.38 16.28
C ALA A 620 19.52 -13.09 15.70
N ALA A 621 18.70 -12.10 15.35
CA ALA A 621 19.16 -10.79 14.89
C ALA A 621 19.94 -10.05 15.98
N ILE A 622 19.44 -10.02 17.23
CA ILE A 622 20.15 -9.43 18.38
C ILE A 622 21.53 -10.07 18.56
N LYS A 623 21.60 -11.41 18.54
CA LYS A 623 22.87 -12.13 18.66
C LYS A 623 23.86 -11.69 17.57
N ARG A 624 23.40 -11.67 16.32
CA ARG A 624 24.21 -11.28 15.17
C ARG A 624 24.68 -9.82 15.24
N TRP A 625 23.81 -8.91 15.68
CA TRP A 625 24.16 -7.49 15.84
C TRP A 625 25.22 -7.28 16.92
N LYS A 626 25.19 -8.05 18.01
CA LYS A 626 26.27 -8.08 19.02
C LYS A 626 27.59 -8.59 18.43
N GLU A 627 27.56 -9.69 17.67
CA GLU A 627 28.75 -10.28 17.02
C GLU A 627 29.37 -9.34 15.97
N CYS A 628 28.54 -8.49 15.36
CA CYS A 628 28.96 -7.44 14.43
C CYS A 628 29.30 -6.11 15.13
N ARG A 629 29.20 -6.05 16.47
CA ARG A 629 29.41 -4.84 17.27
C ARG A 629 28.54 -3.65 16.85
N ILE A 630 27.34 -3.88 16.33
CA ILE A 630 26.35 -2.81 16.09
C ILE A 630 25.76 -2.35 17.42
N ILE A 631 25.52 -3.31 18.33
CA ILE A 631 24.97 -3.08 19.65
C ILE A 631 25.89 -3.65 20.73
N GLU A 632 26.01 -2.93 21.83
CA GLU A 632 26.75 -3.33 23.01
C GLU A 632 25.82 -3.29 24.22
N PRO A 633 25.73 -4.37 25.02
CA PRO A 633 24.93 -4.37 26.23
C PRO A 633 25.33 -3.21 27.15
N HIS A 634 24.36 -2.44 27.61
CA HIS A 634 24.60 -1.30 28.49
C HIS A 634 24.03 -1.60 29.88
N TYR A 635 24.93 -1.68 30.87
CA TYR A 635 24.58 -1.99 32.26
C TYR A 635 25.08 -0.88 33.21
N PRO A 636 24.48 0.31 33.20
CA PRO A 636 24.88 1.41 34.08
C PRO A 636 24.36 1.20 35.51
N ASN A 637 24.62 2.18 36.38
CA ASN A 637 23.89 2.36 37.64
C ASN A 637 22.42 2.72 37.36
N LEU A 638 21.66 1.74 36.85
CA LEU A 638 20.23 1.85 36.57
C LEU A 638 19.49 2.30 37.83
N THR A 639 18.45 3.11 37.64
CA THR A 639 17.51 3.45 38.72
C THR A 639 16.97 2.17 39.36
N SER A 640 16.61 2.20 40.65
CA SER A 640 16.06 1.03 41.36
C SER A 640 14.85 0.43 40.63
N TRP A 641 14.05 1.29 40.00
CA TRP A 641 12.93 0.92 39.14
C TRP A 641 13.39 0.18 37.88
N PHE A 642 14.35 0.68 37.10
CA PHE A 642 14.84 -0.01 35.90
C PHE A 642 15.53 -1.34 36.22
N LYS A 643 16.24 -1.42 37.36
CA LYS A 643 16.83 -2.69 37.86
C LYS A 643 15.77 -3.77 38.09
N SER A 644 14.53 -3.39 38.41
CA SER A 644 13.43 -4.34 38.60
C SER A 644 12.84 -4.85 37.28
N LEU A 645 13.00 -4.11 36.19
CA LEU A 645 12.50 -4.47 34.85
C LEU A 645 13.44 -5.36 34.06
N VAL A 646 14.74 -5.33 34.35
CA VAL A 646 15.72 -6.26 33.75
C VAL A 646 15.55 -7.62 34.44
N PRO A 647 14.95 -8.64 33.80
CA PRO A 647 14.64 -9.89 34.48
C PRO A 647 15.92 -10.61 34.88
N LYS A 648 15.97 -11.09 36.13
CA LYS A 648 16.87 -12.21 36.47
C LYS A 648 16.35 -13.41 35.67
N LYS A 649 17.21 -14.01 34.85
CA LYS A 649 16.95 -15.09 33.87
C LYS A 649 16.14 -16.31 34.34
N SER A 650 15.66 -16.37 35.58
CA SER A 650 15.13 -17.56 36.23
C SER A 650 13.62 -17.57 36.51
N GLN A 651 12.82 -16.51 36.28
CA GLN A 651 11.38 -16.54 36.67
C GLN A 651 10.35 -15.80 35.76
N GLY A 652 10.70 -15.18 34.64
CA GLY A 652 9.76 -14.28 33.94
C GLY A 652 9.24 -14.76 32.59
N ASN A 653 7.94 -14.59 32.33
CA ASN A 653 7.36 -14.55 30.97
C ASN A 653 7.81 -13.30 30.17
N VAL A 654 8.73 -12.50 30.69
CA VAL A 654 9.21 -11.25 30.10
C VAL A 654 10.71 -11.38 29.85
N ILE A 655 11.14 -11.01 28.65
CA ILE A 655 12.55 -10.89 28.25
C ILE A 655 12.82 -9.45 27.81
N SER A 656 13.98 -8.91 28.13
CA SER A 656 14.32 -7.53 27.80
C SER A 656 15.81 -7.36 27.53
N GLY A 657 16.19 -6.25 26.90
CA GLY A 657 17.58 -5.85 26.82
C GLY A 657 17.76 -4.35 26.67
N LEU A 658 18.84 -3.83 27.28
CA LEU A 658 19.27 -2.44 27.15
C LEU A 658 20.65 -2.43 26.47
N TYR A 659 20.75 -1.66 25.40
CA TYR A 659 21.93 -1.59 24.55
C TYR A 659 22.31 -0.15 24.23
N ARG A 660 23.60 0.07 24.02
CA ARG A 660 24.09 1.17 23.19
C ARG A 660 24.13 0.67 21.75
N MET A 661 23.50 1.40 20.85
CA MET A 661 23.46 1.10 19.42
C MET A 661 24.29 2.15 18.67
N GLY A 662 25.27 1.69 17.89
CA GLY A 662 26.33 2.53 17.31
C GLY A 662 27.55 2.66 18.22
N HIS A 663 28.58 3.37 17.74
CA HIS A 663 29.89 3.43 18.42
C HIS A 663 30.16 4.77 19.11
N GLY A 664 30.66 4.73 20.34
CA GLY A 664 31.16 5.90 21.06
C GLY A 664 30.13 7.03 21.13
N LEU A 665 30.54 8.24 20.73
CA LEU A 665 29.66 9.43 20.74
C LEU A 665 28.54 9.34 19.70
N LYS A 666 28.63 8.48 18.68
CA LYS A 666 27.62 8.28 17.64
C LYS A 666 26.46 7.37 18.06
N SER A 667 26.45 6.91 19.31
CA SER A 667 25.49 5.93 19.80
C SER A 667 24.19 6.54 20.31
N VAL A 668 23.11 5.74 20.25
CA VAL A 668 21.86 5.97 20.97
C VAL A 668 21.61 4.83 21.93
N PHE A 669 20.81 5.08 22.98
CA PHE A 669 20.33 4.04 23.87
C PHE A 669 19.09 3.39 23.27
N TRP A 670 19.03 2.07 23.36
CA TRP A 670 17.90 1.29 22.91
C TRP A 670 17.54 0.24 23.94
N TYR A 671 16.32 0.30 24.42
CA TYR A 671 15.73 -0.69 25.30
C TYR A 671 14.57 -1.37 24.60
N TRP A 672 14.40 -2.66 24.84
CA TRP A 672 13.22 -3.40 24.43
C TRP A 672 12.80 -4.42 25.48
N GLU A 673 11.52 -4.76 25.48
CA GLU A 673 10.95 -5.89 26.22
C GLU A 673 9.93 -6.65 25.36
N ILE A 674 9.87 -7.97 25.58
CA ILE A 674 8.88 -8.88 25.02
C ILE A 674 8.22 -9.58 26.20
N ASN A 675 6.90 -9.52 26.27
CA ASN A 675 6.11 -10.28 27.23
C ASN A 675 5.42 -11.43 26.50
N LEU A 676 5.85 -12.66 26.77
CA LEU A 676 5.33 -13.88 26.15
C LEU A 676 3.94 -14.28 26.67
N LYS A 677 3.56 -13.81 27.86
CA LYS A 677 2.25 -14.11 28.46
C LYS A 677 1.17 -13.15 27.96
N GLU A 678 1.47 -11.86 28.00
CA GLU A 678 0.59 -10.81 27.49
C GLU A 678 0.76 -10.60 25.97
N GLU A 679 1.73 -11.29 25.37
CA GLU A 679 2.01 -11.39 23.94
C GLU A 679 2.22 -10.03 23.27
N TYR A 680 3.06 -9.18 23.84
CA TYR A 680 3.41 -7.88 23.24
C TYR A 680 4.91 -7.68 23.13
N TYR A 681 5.30 -6.75 22.25
CA TYR A 681 6.64 -6.20 22.15
C TYR A 681 6.60 -4.68 22.31
N GLN A 682 7.54 -4.11 23.06
CA GLN A 682 7.71 -2.66 23.14
C GLN A 682 9.18 -2.26 23.30
N GLU A 683 9.52 -1.07 22.82
CA GLU A 683 10.86 -0.51 22.87
C GLU A 683 10.84 1.00 23.09
N PHE A 684 11.97 1.53 23.58
CA PHE A 684 12.30 2.93 23.44
C PHE A 684 13.70 3.13 22.87
N GLN A 685 13.88 4.24 22.16
CA GLN A 685 15.18 4.75 21.74
C GLN A 685 15.35 6.18 22.24
N ALA A 686 16.54 6.52 22.72
CA ALA A 686 16.84 7.86 23.24
C ALA A 686 18.33 8.20 23.12
N VAL A 687 18.64 9.48 22.92
CA VAL A 687 20.02 9.99 22.98
C VAL A 687 20.49 10.14 24.42
N ASP A 688 19.59 10.57 25.32
CA ASP A 688 19.80 10.63 26.76
C ASP A 688 19.04 9.49 27.45
N LEU A 689 19.78 8.60 28.14
CA LEU A 689 19.19 7.48 28.84
C LEU A 689 18.28 7.92 29.99
N ALA A 690 18.66 8.94 30.76
CA ALA A 690 17.88 9.35 31.93
C ALA A 690 16.49 9.88 31.52
N GLU A 691 16.44 10.62 30.41
CA GLU A 691 15.20 11.09 29.82
C GLU A 691 14.38 9.93 29.24
N GLY A 692 15.03 9.01 28.51
CA GLY A 692 14.39 7.80 28.00
C GLY A 692 13.78 6.96 29.13
N GLU A 693 14.49 6.79 30.25
CA GLU A 693 13.98 6.07 31.42
C GLU A 693 12.78 6.77 32.05
N ARG A 694 12.84 8.10 32.19
CA ARG A 694 11.77 8.92 32.75
C ARG A 694 10.51 8.81 31.91
N VAL A 695 10.62 9.09 30.61
CA VAL A 695 9.50 9.00 29.66
C VAL A 695 8.94 7.59 29.63
N TYR A 696 9.79 6.57 29.50
CA TYR A 696 9.32 5.19 29.46
C TYR A 696 8.59 4.78 30.74
N ARG A 697 9.06 5.20 31.92
CA ARG A 697 8.37 4.93 33.19
C ARG A 697 7.00 5.58 33.26
N ASP A 698 6.93 6.86 32.92
CA ASP A 698 5.75 7.67 33.13
C ASP A 698 4.67 7.34 32.07
N GLU A 699 5.07 6.81 30.91
CA GLU A 699 4.21 6.79 29.73
C GLU A 699 4.03 5.39 29.09
N ARG A 700 4.83 4.37 29.43
CA ARG A 700 4.82 3.05 28.73
C ARG A 700 3.46 2.35 28.58
N PHE A 701 2.49 2.60 29.47
CA PHE A 701 1.17 1.99 29.42
C PHE A 701 0.04 3.00 29.18
N ASP A 702 0.14 4.20 29.74
CA ASP A 702 -0.90 5.23 29.64
C ASP A 702 -0.95 5.89 28.26
N LEU A 703 0.09 5.72 27.44
CA LEU A 703 0.14 6.25 26.08
C LEU A 703 -0.70 5.49 25.08
N TRP A 704 -1.15 4.28 25.37
CA TRP A 704 -1.79 3.40 24.39
C TRP A 704 -3.28 3.27 24.72
N PRO A 705 -4.17 3.18 23.71
CA PRO A 705 -5.62 3.21 23.96
C PRO A 705 -6.04 2.11 24.94
N THR A 706 -6.83 2.45 25.95
CA THR A 706 -7.21 1.59 27.10
C THR A 706 -7.97 0.30 26.75
N LYS A 707 -8.33 0.08 25.49
CA LYS A 707 -8.98 -1.15 25.01
C LYS A 707 -7.99 -2.23 24.53
N TRP A 708 -6.68 -2.06 24.77
CA TRP A 708 -5.61 -2.83 24.13
C TRP A 708 -4.87 -3.77 25.06
#